data_AF-A0A372EM81-F1
#
_entry.id   AF-A0A372EM81-F1
#
_cell.length_a   1.000
_cell.length_b   1.000
_cell.length_c   1.000
_cell.angle_alpha   90.00
_cell.angle_beta   90.00
_cell.angle_gamma   90.00
#
_symmetry.space_group_name_H-M   'P 1'
#
loop_
_entity.id
_entity.type
_entity.pdbx_description
1 polymer ?
#
loop_
_entity_poly.entity_id
_entity_poly.type
_entity_poly.pdbx_seq_one_letter_code
_entity_poly.pdbx_strand_id
1 'polypeptide(L)'
;MASEQAPTPISELSLDDGGASAARAPRWRELLFDRVVIVPVLIAACLAGGLGVGLATLRQQVLNSEERMLAALSAALADQADNALAAAQTAMQATAEEIVGGAWVPDTVVAGAVLRARAAALPAARQMLLLDAQANVLQAADEELEEPPHARADYFLSALGAAPGSAHIGAPTVWPGQETPWIPLSMPWSTPHGRHSGVIVVAADTALLLGGFERRSPAPDARLRVLRTDGTPLLESDPSSGWPERAGTLHPPAGVSAWTQIVSRPGDDGRRHDLLLAGHAMQRAPLAVVLSRDTQVVLADWHLQAWLVGGFALAALLVTTVLSLRHAREQRWREHSQRDLQRQRERAARAFAAAREGLWEWDPASERHYLSPRMRELLGFDASASAPPATHALSWPDRVSQDDRRRLREAIDAHVRERARDFSVTLRVMPPGQPPRHVRLRGQGLRDAREQLLLLAGTAYDVSDEVAVSEAARRLDEQLQRARQFEALGALAGGVAHDFNNVLAAILGFGERARALAPEGSALAGHVQHMLSAGERGKTLVARMMAFGRTGQGLRQPYRPRALVQEAWTLAVQGVPEGVQARLDLDAEDPELVGDGVAFFEAALNLLRNAVQAVGDRGSLRARLSSETVDQPRVLWQGSLRPGRWLGLRVEDDGPGIDAEHLPRLLEPFYSTRSAQGGTGLGLAVVHAAVRDAHGAIDLRTAPGEGTTITLYLPLPEPAAAPTAPGVEEAAWSGQGEVVLVVDDEPALVALLEEHLAERGFEPRGFSDAELAWQAFEAEPGLFAAVLSDQAMPRLGGLELIERCRRLSPGVVTIIATAYGGTDFGARASAAGVQAVLAKPLSWSELDAVLQRLLRAPR
;
A
#
# COMPACT_ATOMS: atom_id res chain seq x y z
N MET A 1 9.44 58.71 15.17
CA MET A 1 8.06 58.87 14.67
C MET A 1 7.96 58.16 13.33
N ALA A 2 6.88 57.40 13.10
CA ALA A 2 6.35 56.82 11.85
C ALA A 2 7.28 56.32 10.70
N SER A 3 7.06 55.05 10.30
CA SER A 3 7.47 54.36 9.04
C SER A 3 8.98 54.27 8.70
N GLU A 4 9.50 53.19 8.11
CA GLU A 4 8.91 51.88 7.76
C GLU A 4 10.01 50.80 7.58
N GLN A 5 9.58 49.54 7.44
CA GLN A 5 10.34 48.36 7.02
C GLN A 5 11.40 47.77 7.98
N ALA A 6 11.08 46.57 8.48
CA ALA A 6 11.96 45.64 9.17
C ALA A 6 12.01 44.30 8.39
N PRO A 7 13.06 43.47 8.55
CA PRO A 7 13.17 42.16 7.91
C PRO A 7 12.41 41.04 8.68
N THR A 8 12.05 39.98 7.96
CA THR A 8 11.41 38.73 8.47
C THR A 8 12.37 37.78 9.17
N PRO A 9 11.85 36.88 10.05
CA PRO A 9 11.94 35.44 9.73
C PRO A 9 10.73 34.55 10.15
N ILE A 10 10.40 33.59 9.26
CA ILE A 10 9.98 32.16 9.37
C ILE A 10 9.17 31.64 10.61
N SER A 11 8.23 30.72 10.28
CA SER A 11 7.36 29.80 11.07
C SER A 11 5.97 30.33 11.49
N GLU A 12 4.82 29.68 11.27
CA GLU A 12 4.37 28.45 10.56
C GLU A 12 2.91 28.73 10.02
N LEU A 13 2.32 28.16 8.95
CA LEU A 13 2.17 26.79 8.40
C LEU A 13 1.22 25.87 9.21
N SER A 14 0.29 25.10 8.64
CA SER A 14 -0.27 24.98 7.27
C SER A 14 -1.64 24.25 7.35
N LEU A 15 -2.58 24.26 6.40
CA LEU A 15 -2.70 24.80 5.02
C LEU A 15 -4.22 24.97 4.70
N ASP A 16 -4.58 25.65 3.61
CA ASP A 16 -5.94 25.96 3.11
C ASP A 16 -5.93 25.92 1.56
N ASP A 17 -7.07 25.86 0.86
CA ASP A 17 -7.16 26.41 -0.52
C ASP A 17 -8.57 26.36 -1.15
N GLY A 18 -8.95 27.46 -1.81
CA GLY A 18 -10.17 27.57 -2.59
C GLY A 18 -10.11 28.64 -3.67
N GLY A 19 -10.68 28.33 -4.85
CA GLY A 19 -11.13 29.33 -5.84
C GLY A 19 -10.04 30.02 -6.69
N ALA A 20 -9.82 29.52 -7.90
CA ALA A 20 -9.09 30.24 -8.95
C ALA A 20 -10.00 30.57 -10.14
N SER A 21 -10.40 31.84 -10.26
CA SER A 21 -10.82 32.41 -11.54
C SER A 21 -9.61 32.52 -12.48
N ALA A 22 -9.80 32.28 -13.77
CA ALA A 22 -8.71 32.02 -14.70
C ALA A 22 -7.86 33.27 -15.03
N ALA A 23 -6.62 33.32 -14.52
CA ALA A 23 -5.58 34.19 -15.04
C ALA A 23 -4.92 33.56 -16.29
N ARG A 24 -4.88 34.30 -17.41
CA ARG A 24 -4.18 33.86 -18.63
C ARG A 24 -2.68 33.68 -18.35
N ALA A 25 -2.16 32.49 -18.62
CA ALA A 25 -0.76 32.15 -18.39
C ALA A 25 0.19 33.03 -19.23
N PRO A 26 1.28 33.57 -18.64
CA PRO A 26 2.23 34.39 -19.36
C PRO A 26 3.28 33.55 -20.11
N ARG A 27 3.54 33.92 -21.38
CA ARG A 27 4.44 33.25 -22.34
C ARG A 27 5.90 33.04 -21.88
N TRP A 28 6.34 33.65 -20.78
CA TRP A 28 7.71 33.47 -20.29
C TRP A 28 8.00 32.07 -19.74
N ARG A 29 6.97 31.28 -19.41
CA ARG A 29 7.18 29.89 -18.96
C ARG A 29 7.70 28.99 -20.08
N GLU A 30 7.18 29.12 -21.30
CA GLU A 30 7.69 28.38 -22.48
C GLU A 30 9.15 28.77 -22.78
N LEU A 31 9.48 30.07 -22.70
CA LEU A 31 10.86 30.58 -22.87
C LEU A 31 11.84 30.11 -21.78
N LEU A 32 11.38 29.72 -20.59
CA LEU A 32 12.23 29.09 -19.56
C LEU A 32 12.50 27.61 -19.86
N PHE A 33 11.57 26.89 -20.47
CA PHE A 33 11.78 25.48 -20.85
C PHE A 33 12.74 25.33 -22.02
N ASP A 34 12.65 26.23 -23.01
CA ASP A 34 13.62 26.29 -24.11
C ASP A 34 15.05 26.43 -23.58
N ARG A 35 15.29 27.22 -22.51
CA ARG A 35 16.61 27.38 -21.91
C ARG A 35 17.24 26.09 -21.37
N VAL A 36 16.46 25.09 -20.97
CA VAL A 36 17.00 23.82 -20.42
C VAL A 36 17.72 23.00 -21.51
N VAL A 37 17.31 23.14 -22.78
CA VAL A 37 17.98 22.52 -23.93
C VAL A 37 18.92 23.52 -24.62
N ILE A 38 18.45 24.74 -24.84
CA ILE A 38 19.20 25.76 -25.58
C ILE A 38 20.45 26.22 -24.82
N VAL A 39 20.43 26.39 -23.50
CA VAL A 39 21.64 26.89 -22.78
C VAL A 39 22.79 25.88 -22.81
N PRO A 40 22.62 24.57 -22.51
CA PRO A 40 23.71 23.60 -22.65
C PRO A 40 24.21 23.45 -24.09
N VAL A 41 23.29 23.47 -25.08
CA VAL A 41 23.66 23.39 -26.51
C VAL A 41 24.39 24.65 -26.98
N LEU A 42 23.99 25.85 -26.54
CA LEU A 42 24.70 27.10 -26.80
C LEU A 42 26.08 27.13 -26.12
N ILE A 43 26.20 26.65 -24.89
CA ILE A 43 27.50 26.54 -24.21
C ILE A 43 28.42 25.59 -24.99
N ALA A 44 27.92 24.41 -25.39
CA ALA A 44 28.68 23.47 -26.21
C ALA A 44 29.05 24.06 -27.60
N ALA A 45 28.15 24.81 -28.24
CA ALA A 45 28.42 25.51 -29.49
C ALA A 45 29.45 26.65 -29.33
N CYS A 46 29.40 27.41 -28.24
CA CYS A 46 30.40 28.43 -27.91
C CYS A 46 31.77 27.80 -27.62
N LEU A 47 31.82 26.67 -26.92
CA LEU A 47 33.06 25.90 -26.69
C LEU A 47 33.62 25.35 -28.02
N ALA A 48 32.77 24.79 -28.88
CA ALA A 48 33.18 24.35 -30.21
C ALA A 48 33.68 25.52 -31.09
N GLY A 49 33.04 26.69 -31.01
CA GLY A 49 33.50 27.92 -31.64
C GLY A 49 34.87 28.38 -31.11
N GLY A 50 35.07 28.33 -29.79
CA GLY A 50 36.36 28.62 -29.15
C GLY A 50 37.46 27.66 -29.58
N LEU A 51 37.16 26.35 -29.69
CA LEU A 51 38.08 25.34 -30.24
C LEU A 51 38.38 25.60 -31.72
N GLY A 52 37.39 26.01 -32.52
CA GLY A 52 37.59 26.40 -33.92
C GLY A 52 38.51 27.60 -34.08
N VAL A 53 38.33 28.63 -33.25
CA VAL A 53 39.25 29.79 -33.19
C VAL A 53 40.64 29.35 -32.74
N GLY A 54 40.75 28.49 -31.71
CA GLY A 54 42.02 27.94 -31.25
C GLY A 54 42.78 27.16 -32.33
N LEU A 55 42.08 26.30 -33.08
CA LEU A 55 42.65 25.58 -34.22
C LEU A 55 43.09 26.54 -35.34
N ALA A 56 42.31 27.58 -35.64
CA ALA A 56 42.68 28.60 -36.62
C ALA A 56 43.92 29.41 -36.17
N THR A 57 44.04 29.75 -34.88
CA THR A 57 45.24 30.41 -34.36
C THR A 57 46.46 29.50 -34.37
N LEU A 58 46.30 28.21 -34.05
CA LEU A 58 47.37 27.21 -34.16
C LEU A 58 47.83 27.05 -35.61
N ARG A 59 46.91 27.01 -36.58
CA ARG A 59 47.25 26.97 -38.02
C ARG A 59 48.13 28.15 -38.41
N GLN A 60 47.75 29.35 -37.99
CA GLN A 60 48.53 30.55 -38.30
C GLN A 60 49.87 30.58 -37.55
N GLN A 61 49.94 30.06 -36.32
CA GLN A 61 51.20 29.93 -35.58
C GLN A 61 52.18 28.98 -36.28
N VAL A 62 51.71 27.82 -36.75
CA VAL A 62 52.53 26.85 -37.51
C VAL A 62 53.04 27.46 -38.81
N LEU A 63 52.17 28.11 -39.60
CA LEU A 63 52.58 28.81 -40.82
C LEU A 63 53.59 29.92 -40.53
N ASN A 64 53.33 30.77 -39.52
CA ASN A 64 54.23 31.86 -39.14
C ASN A 64 55.56 31.36 -38.52
N SER A 65 55.62 30.17 -37.91
CA SER A 65 56.89 29.59 -37.46
C SER A 65 57.71 29.03 -38.61
N GLU A 66 57.07 28.33 -39.55
CA GLU A 66 57.71 27.81 -40.76
C GLU A 66 58.19 28.94 -41.66
N GLU A 67 57.38 29.98 -41.86
CA GLU A 67 57.74 31.17 -42.63
C GLU A 67 58.99 31.87 -42.05
N ARG A 68 59.04 32.05 -40.72
CA ARG A 68 60.22 32.62 -40.04
C ARG A 68 61.44 31.69 -40.11
N MET A 69 61.25 30.38 -40.02
CA MET A 69 62.34 29.41 -40.15
C MET A 69 62.92 29.41 -41.57
N LEU A 70 62.05 29.38 -42.60
CA LEU A 70 62.48 29.46 -44.00
C LEU A 70 63.15 30.80 -44.31
N ALA A 71 62.62 31.92 -43.82
CA ALA A 71 63.24 33.24 -44.01
C ALA A 71 64.61 33.36 -43.30
N ALA A 72 64.75 32.79 -42.10
CA ALA A 72 66.04 32.74 -41.40
C ALA A 72 67.04 31.81 -42.12
N LEU A 73 66.58 30.68 -42.66
CA LEU A 73 67.42 29.75 -43.40
C LEU A 73 67.83 30.32 -44.78
N SER A 74 66.93 30.99 -45.50
CA SER A 74 67.25 31.64 -46.78
C SER A 74 68.22 32.81 -46.57
N ALA A 75 68.07 33.59 -45.50
CA ALA A 75 69.04 34.60 -45.11
C ALA A 75 70.42 33.99 -44.77
N ALA A 76 70.46 32.97 -43.92
CA ALA A 76 71.73 32.32 -43.55
C ALA A 76 72.45 31.65 -44.74
N LEU A 77 71.70 31.12 -45.71
CA LEU A 77 72.25 30.57 -46.94
C LEU A 77 72.71 31.66 -47.91
N ALA A 78 71.98 32.78 -48.01
CA ALA A 78 72.40 33.95 -48.79
C ALA A 78 73.67 34.59 -48.21
N ASP A 79 73.74 34.78 -46.89
CA ASP A 79 74.96 35.28 -46.20
C ASP A 79 76.14 34.32 -46.38
N GLN A 80 75.92 33.00 -46.28
CA GLN A 80 76.99 32.01 -46.54
C GLN A 80 77.49 32.09 -47.98
N ALA A 81 76.57 32.21 -48.95
CA ALA A 81 76.89 32.39 -50.36
C ALA A 81 77.63 33.71 -50.63
N ASP A 82 77.13 34.85 -50.15
CA ASP A 82 77.77 36.17 -50.28
C ASP A 82 79.20 36.16 -49.72
N ASN A 83 79.41 35.54 -48.54
CA ASN A 83 80.74 35.44 -47.95
C ASN A 83 81.68 34.55 -48.76
N ALA A 84 81.18 33.45 -49.33
CA ALA A 84 82.00 32.55 -50.14
C ALA A 84 82.32 33.15 -51.53
N LEU A 85 81.35 33.82 -52.17
CA LEU A 85 81.55 34.59 -53.40
C LEU A 85 82.53 35.75 -53.17
N ALA A 86 82.42 36.47 -52.04
CA ALA A 86 83.35 37.52 -51.67
C ALA A 86 84.77 36.99 -51.39
N ALA A 87 84.91 35.85 -50.71
CA ALA A 87 86.20 35.21 -50.50
C ALA A 87 86.86 34.81 -51.84
N ALA A 88 86.09 34.21 -52.75
CA ALA A 88 86.54 33.90 -54.10
C ALA A 88 86.95 35.16 -54.88
N GLN A 89 86.15 36.24 -54.80
CA GLN A 89 86.49 37.52 -55.42
C GLN A 89 87.77 38.13 -54.84
N THR A 90 87.97 38.12 -53.51
CA THR A 90 89.19 38.59 -52.86
C THR A 90 90.41 37.75 -53.28
N ALA A 91 90.28 36.42 -53.38
CA ALA A 91 91.36 35.56 -53.86
C ALA A 91 91.69 35.80 -55.34
N MET A 92 90.69 36.02 -56.21
CA MET A 92 90.92 36.43 -57.60
C MET A 92 91.62 37.79 -57.67
N GLN A 93 91.16 38.78 -56.90
CA GLN A 93 91.74 40.12 -56.88
C GLN A 93 93.20 40.10 -56.39
N ALA A 94 93.48 39.42 -55.27
CA ALA A 94 94.85 39.23 -54.77
C ALA A 94 95.75 38.46 -55.74
N THR A 95 95.18 37.66 -56.66
CA THR A 95 95.92 36.95 -57.71
C THR A 95 96.23 37.91 -58.86
N ALA A 96 95.28 38.74 -59.29
CA ALA A 96 95.52 39.79 -60.26
C ALA A 96 96.56 40.80 -59.76
N GLU A 97 96.46 41.24 -58.50
CA GLU A 97 97.37 42.23 -57.89
C GLU A 97 98.81 41.69 -57.76
N GLU A 98 99.01 40.42 -57.41
CA GLU A 98 100.35 39.82 -57.37
C GLU A 98 101.00 39.67 -58.75
N ILE A 99 100.22 39.32 -59.78
CA ILE A 99 100.70 39.26 -61.16
C ILE A 99 101.07 40.67 -61.66
N VAL A 100 100.24 41.68 -61.37
CA VAL A 100 100.53 43.10 -61.68
C VAL A 100 101.75 43.61 -60.91
N GLY A 101 101.96 43.15 -59.67
CA GLY A 101 103.12 43.46 -58.85
C GLY A 101 104.39 42.69 -59.23
N GLY A 102 104.30 41.69 -60.11
CA GLY A 102 105.42 40.84 -60.52
C GLY A 102 105.93 39.89 -59.43
N ALA A 103 105.10 39.54 -58.44
CA ALA A 103 105.47 38.63 -57.36
C ALA A 103 105.78 37.20 -57.86
N TRP A 104 105.14 36.81 -58.97
CA TRP A 104 105.40 35.61 -59.75
C TRP A 104 104.93 35.83 -61.18
N VAL A 105 105.38 34.98 -62.12
CA VAL A 105 105.05 35.08 -63.55
C VAL A 105 103.99 34.02 -63.91
N PRO A 106 102.93 34.37 -64.65
CA PRO A 106 102.02 33.41 -65.28
C PRO A 106 102.77 32.35 -66.11
N ASP A 107 102.19 31.17 -66.31
CA ASP A 107 102.82 30.04 -67.03
C ASP A 107 104.13 29.58 -66.37
N THR A 108 104.07 29.31 -65.06
CA THR A 108 105.20 28.76 -64.28
C THR A 108 104.73 27.77 -63.21
N VAL A 109 105.58 26.81 -62.84
CA VAL A 109 105.31 25.85 -61.75
C VAL A 109 104.96 26.55 -60.42
N VAL A 110 105.52 27.75 -60.18
CA VAL A 110 105.21 28.59 -59.00
C VAL A 110 103.77 29.12 -59.07
N ALA A 111 103.31 29.57 -60.24
CA ALA A 111 101.92 29.97 -60.44
C ALA A 111 100.95 28.82 -60.11
N GLY A 112 101.25 27.60 -60.58
CA GLY A 112 100.42 26.41 -60.29
C GLY A 112 100.31 26.13 -58.79
N ALA A 113 101.42 26.20 -58.06
CA ALA A 113 101.43 26.04 -56.60
C ALA A 113 100.63 27.14 -55.88
N VAL A 114 100.71 28.40 -56.31
CA VAL A 114 99.94 29.52 -55.74
C VAL A 114 98.44 29.36 -56.01
N LEU A 115 98.04 29.01 -57.23
CA LEU A 115 96.63 28.76 -57.58
C LEU A 115 96.07 27.54 -56.83
N ARG A 116 96.85 26.47 -56.63
CA ARG A 116 96.48 25.34 -55.75
C ARG A 116 96.24 25.76 -54.32
N ALA A 117 97.18 26.50 -53.72
CA ALA A 117 97.06 26.96 -52.34
C ALA A 117 95.82 27.86 -52.15
N ARG A 118 95.49 28.69 -53.14
CA ARG A 118 94.31 29.56 -53.13
C ARG A 118 93.01 28.80 -53.34
N ALA A 119 92.95 27.90 -54.32
CA ALA A 119 91.79 27.03 -54.53
C ALA A 119 91.49 26.20 -53.26
N ALA A 120 92.52 25.61 -52.64
CA ALA A 120 92.38 24.84 -51.40
C ALA A 120 91.98 25.68 -50.17
N ALA A 121 92.30 26.98 -50.15
CA ALA A 121 91.91 27.90 -49.09
C ALA A 121 90.48 28.47 -49.26
N LEU A 122 89.90 28.37 -50.46
CA LEU A 122 88.54 28.83 -50.75
C LEU A 122 87.51 27.73 -50.44
N PRO A 123 86.54 27.97 -49.54
CA PRO A 123 85.46 27.02 -49.31
C PRO A 123 84.70 26.72 -50.62
N ALA A 124 84.66 25.45 -51.02
CA ALA A 124 83.95 24.95 -52.20
C ALA A 124 84.26 25.65 -53.56
N ALA A 125 85.47 26.22 -53.70
CA ALA A 125 86.09 26.30 -55.02
C ALA A 125 86.70 24.93 -55.36
N ARG A 126 86.39 24.36 -56.52
CA ARG A 126 87.04 23.13 -57.01
C ARG A 126 88.37 23.42 -57.69
N GLN A 127 88.43 24.52 -58.44
CA GLN A 127 89.60 24.86 -59.25
C GLN A 127 89.73 26.37 -59.38
N MET A 128 90.96 26.82 -59.61
CA MET A 128 91.28 28.19 -60.01
C MET A 128 92.13 28.12 -61.28
N LEU A 129 91.77 28.93 -62.27
CA LEU A 129 92.38 28.98 -63.60
C LEU A 129 92.86 30.39 -63.89
N LEU A 130 93.97 30.47 -64.61
CA LEU A 130 94.49 31.68 -65.21
C LEU A 130 94.45 31.49 -66.72
N LEU A 131 93.57 32.24 -67.39
CA LEU A 131 93.41 32.22 -68.84
C LEU A 131 94.09 33.44 -69.47
N ASP A 132 94.56 33.32 -70.71
CA ASP A 132 95.01 34.45 -71.52
C ASP A 132 93.83 35.19 -72.21
N ALA A 133 94.14 36.22 -73.01
CA ALA A 133 93.16 36.98 -73.78
C ALA A 133 92.53 36.20 -74.96
N GLN A 134 93.04 35.00 -75.28
CA GLN A 134 92.56 34.11 -76.34
C GLN A 134 91.67 32.98 -75.79
N ALA A 135 91.61 32.84 -74.44
CA ALA A 135 90.96 31.79 -73.65
C ALA A 135 91.77 30.49 -73.49
N ASN A 136 93.08 30.50 -73.74
CA ASN A 136 93.96 29.37 -73.43
C ASN A 136 94.26 29.33 -71.92
N VAL A 137 94.43 28.14 -71.34
CA VAL A 137 94.88 27.98 -69.96
C VAL A 137 96.39 28.25 -69.88
N LEU A 138 96.77 29.35 -69.22
CA LEU A 138 98.17 29.64 -68.87
C LEU A 138 98.61 28.88 -67.62
N GLN A 139 97.69 28.69 -66.68
CA GLN A 139 97.93 27.86 -65.50
C GLN A 139 96.59 27.45 -64.87
N ALA A 140 96.54 26.22 -64.38
CA ALA A 140 95.46 25.70 -63.57
C ALA A 140 95.97 25.27 -62.18
N ALA A 141 95.07 25.25 -61.20
CA ALA A 141 95.32 24.62 -59.89
C ALA A 141 95.47 23.10 -60.05
N ASP A 142 94.49 22.46 -60.69
CA ASP A 142 94.57 21.05 -61.10
C ASP A 142 95.41 20.93 -62.39
N GLU A 143 96.33 19.97 -62.45
CA GLU A 143 97.27 19.78 -63.57
C GLU A 143 96.70 18.90 -64.70
N GLU A 144 95.58 18.21 -64.49
CA GLU A 144 94.93 17.36 -65.50
C GLU A 144 94.03 18.13 -66.50
N LEU A 145 93.89 19.45 -66.38
CA LEU A 145 93.07 20.27 -67.29
C LEU A 145 93.88 20.96 -68.39
N GLU A 146 93.80 20.42 -69.61
CA GLU A 146 94.45 21.01 -70.80
C GLU A 146 93.61 22.14 -71.46
N GLU A 147 92.27 22.10 -71.41
CA GLU A 147 91.39 23.14 -71.99
C GLU A 147 90.18 23.50 -71.09
N PRO A 148 89.66 24.74 -71.15
CA PRO A 148 88.42 25.12 -70.48
C PRO A 148 87.21 24.59 -71.29
N PRO A 149 86.06 24.31 -70.65
CA PRO A 149 85.03 23.47 -71.25
C PRO A 149 84.36 24.10 -72.46
N HIS A 150 84.34 25.43 -72.48
CA HIS A 150 83.82 26.26 -73.56
C HIS A 150 84.73 27.47 -73.72
N ALA A 151 85.76 27.36 -74.56
CA ALA A 151 86.58 28.50 -74.96
C ALA A 151 85.67 29.63 -75.49
N ARG A 152 85.72 30.81 -74.85
CA ARG A 152 84.85 31.98 -75.09
C ARG A 152 83.36 31.81 -74.73
N ALA A 153 83.04 31.04 -73.68
CA ALA A 153 81.73 31.13 -73.04
C ALA A 153 81.46 32.51 -72.41
N ASP A 154 80.20 32.74 -72.02
CA ASP A 154 79.69 33.97 -71.40
C ASP A 154 80.59 34.48 -70.27
N TYR A 155 80.99 33.59 -69.33
CA TYR A 155 81.86 33.98 -68.21
C TYR A 155 83.18 34.61 -68.68
N PHE A 156 83.78 34.08 -69.75
CA PHE A 156 85.04 34.59 -70.27
C PHE A 156 84.83 35.92 -71.01
N LEU A 157 83.84 35.98 -71.89
CA LEU A 157 83.56 37.18 -72.70
C LEU A 157 83.10 38.36 -71.82
N SER A 158 82.19 38.08 -70.88
CA SER A 158 81.66 39.08 -69.94
C SER A 158 82.72 39.58 -68.96
N ALA A 159 83.67 38.74 -68.52
CA ALA A 159 84.79 39.19 -67.69
C ALA A 159 85.88 39.95 -68.48
N LEU A 160 86.18 39.54 -69.73
CA LEU A 160 87.20 40.19 -70.56
C LEU A 160 86.80 41.64 -70.93
N GLY A 161 85.50 41.91 -71.09
CA GLY A 161 84.96 43.25 -71.30
C GLY A 161 84.71 44.07 -70.01
N ALA A 162 84.96 43.49 -68.83
CA ALA A 162 84.66 44.12 -67.55
C ALA A 162 85.81 45.02 -67.05
N ALA A 163 85.50 45.91 -66.10
CA ALA A 163 86.52 46.77 -65.49
C ALA A 163 87.51 45.94 -64.65
N PRO A 164 88.80 46.33 -64.56
CA PRO A 164 89.76 45.69 -63.66
C PRO A 164 89.22 45.54 -62.23
N GLY A 165 89.31 44.33 -61.66
CA GLY A 165 88.82 44.03 -60.30
C GLY A 165 87.31 43.74 -60.18
N SER A 166 86.52 43.87 -61.27
CA SER A 166 85.11 43.44 -61.25
C SER A 166 84.98 41.95 -61.58
N ALA A 167 84.25 41.22 -60.73
CA ALA A 167 83.95 39.80 -60.94
C ALA A 167 82.58 39.64 -61.62
N HIS A 168 82.51 38.74 -62.58
CA HIS A 168 81.29 38.27 -63.23
C HIS A 168 80.97 36.84 -62.76
N ILE A 169 79.67 36.53 -62.61
CA ILE A 169 79.18 35.20 -62.27
C ILE A 169 78.38 34.69 -63.48
N GLY A 170 78.94 33.70 -64.18
CA GLY A 170 78.31 33.11 -65.36
C GLY A 170 77.27 32.04 -65.03
N ALA A 171 76.57 31.56 -66.05
CA ALA A 171 75.62 30.45 -65.93
C ALA A 171 76.34 29.14 -65.53
N PRO A 172 75.67 28.23 -64.78
CA PRO A 172 76.24 26.94 -64.44
C PRO A 172 76.59 26.16 -65.70
N THR A 173 77.81 25.64 -65.74
CA THR A 173 78.40 24.94 -66.88
C THR A 173 78.84 23.55 -66.42
N VAL A 174 78.79 22.55 -67.30
CA VAL A 174 79.31 21.20 -67.02
C VAL A 174 80.65 21.05 -67.73
N TRP A 175 81.67 20.55 -67.03
CA TRP A 175 82.98 20.26 -67.63
C TRP A 175 82.94 18.92 -68.37
N PRO A 176 83.57 18.77 -69.55
CA PRO A 176 83.88 17.45 -70.10
C PRO A 176 84.54 16.55 -69.05
N GLY A 177 84.01 15.34 -68.88
CA GLY A 177 84.47 14.38 -67.88
C GLY A 177 83.94 14.58 -66.44
N GLN A 178 83.12 15.63 -66.19
CA GLN A 178 82.50 15.88 -64.88
C GLN A 178 80.97 15.76 -64.97
N GLU A 179 80.34 15.09 -64.01
CA GLU A 179 78.87 14.91 -64.00
C GLU A 179 78.11 16.09 -63.35
N THR A 180 78.79 16.87 -62.51
CA THR A 180 78.17 17.97 -61.74
C THR A 180 78.46 19.33 -62.36
N PRO A 181 77.44 20.20 -62.52
CA PRO A 181 77.68 21.58 -62.96
C PRO A 181 78.46 22.37 -61.90
N TRP A 182 79.18 23.38 -62.38
CA TRP A 182 79.96 24.35 -61.61
C TRP A 182 79.60 25.77 -62.06
N ILE A 183 79.79 26.75 -61.18
CA ILE A 183 79.52 28.16 -61.47
C ILE A 183 80.85 28.88 -61.71
N PRO A 184 81.07 29.46 -62.91
CA PRO A 184 82.25 30.27 -63.17
C PRO A 184 82.12 31.65 -62.52
N LEU A 185 83.01 31.93 -61.57
CA LEU A 185 83.36 33.29 -61.16
C LEU A 185 84.59 33.74 -61.95
N SER A 186 84.50 34.86 -62.64
CA SER A 186 85.52 35.28 -63.60
C SER A 186 85.86 36.77 -63.46
N MET A 187 87.15 37.10 -63.40
CA MET A 187 87.67 38.46 -63.22
C MET A 187 88.84 38.74 -64.18
N PRO A 188 88.90 39.90 -64.85
CA PRO A 188 90.03 40.24 -65.72
C PRO A 188 91.30 40.54 -64.94
N TRP A 189 92.46 40.15 -65.49
CA TRP A 189 93.79 40.49 -64.97
C TRP A 189 94.68 41.13 -66.05
N SER A 190 95.70 41.85 -65.60
CA SER A 190 96.60 42.64 -66.45
C SER A 190 98.06 42.38 -66.09
N THR A 191 98.96 42.67 -67.03
CA THR A 191 100.40 42.72 -66.77
C THR A 191 100.80 44.06 -66.11
N PRO A 192 102.01 44.16 -65.51
CA PRO A 192 102.52 45.41 -64.90
C PRO A 192 102.51 46.64 -65.82
N HIS A 193 102.35 46.46 -67.13
CA HIS A 193 102.30 47.52 -68.14
C HIS A 193 100.86 47.96 -68.49
N GLY A 194 99.86 47.59 -67.69
CA GLY A 194 98.48 48.10 -67.76
C GLY A 194 97.63 47.54 -68.90
N ARG A 195 98.14 46.59 -69.68
CA ARG A 195 97.39 45.92 -70.75
C ARG A 195 96.68 44.69 -70.20
N HIS A 196 95.35 44.62 -70.39
CA HIS A 196 94.56 43.43 -70.11
C HIS A 196 95.19 42.21 -70.79
N SER A 197 95.52 41.20 -69.99
CA SER A 197 96.33 40.05 -70.42
C SER A 197 95.54 38.74 -70.35
N GLY A 198 94.43 38.69 -69.61
CA GLY A 198 93.49 37.58 -69.66
C GLY A 198 92.44 37.61 -68.55
N VAL A 199 91.93 36.43 -68.17
CA VAL A 199 90.84 36.25 -67.20
C VAL A 199 91.23 35.19 -66.16
N ILE A 200 91.10 35.53 -64.87
CA ILE A 200 91.14 34.57 -63.76
C ILE A 200 89.73 33.97 -63.62
N VAL A 201 89.63 32.65 -63.50
CA VAL A 201 88.36 31.96 -63.28
C VAL A 201 88.46 31.07 -62.05
N VAL A 202 87.60 31.30 -61.06
CA VAL A 202 87.34 30.37 -59.96
C VAL A 202 86.12 29.53 -60.32
N ALA A 203 86.30 28.22 -60.32
CA ALA A 203 85.21 27.28 -60.47
C ALA A 203 84.59 26.95 -59.12
N ALA A 204 83.45 27.58 -58.83
CA ALA A 204 82.64 27.24 -57.67
C ALA A 204 81.88 25.94 -57.92
N ASP A 205 81.94 25.00 -56.97
CA ASP A 205 81.02 23.87 -56.95
C ASP A 205 79.57 24.40 -56.86
N THR A 206 78.59 23.71 -57.41
CA THR A 206 77.18 24.04 -57.13
C THR A 206 76.83 23.72 -55.66
N ALA A 207 77.58 22.82 -55.03
CA ALA A 207 77.67 22.68 -53.59
C ALA A 207 78.30 23.88 -52.85
N LEU A 208 78.77 24.95 -53.51
CA LEU A 208 79.08 26.23 -52.86
C LEU A 208 77.80 26.90 -52.34
N LEU A 209 76.75 26.88 -53.17
CA LEU A 209 75.48 27.58 -52.94
C LEU A 209 74.40 26.64 -52.36
N LEU A 210 74.43 25.36 -52.73
CA LEU A 210 73.59 24.30 -52.17
C LEU A 210 74.22 23.63 -50.92
N GLY A 211 75.50 23.91 -50.64
CA GLY A 211 76.31 23.23 -49.64
C GLY A 211 75.79 23.33 -48.22
N GLY A 212 75.34 22.19 -47.70
CA GLY A 212 74.75 22.13 -46.37
C GLY A 212 73.27 22.46 -46.33
N PHE A 213 72.60 22.77 -47.45
CA PHE A 213 71.14 22.77 -47.50
C PHE A 213 70.61 21.39 -47.12
N GLU A 214 71.03 20.30 -47.78
CA GLU A 214 70.58 18.94 -47.43
C GLU A 214 70.85 18.54 -45.97
N ARG A 215 71.96 19.04 -45.38
CA ARG A 215 72.32 18.78 -43.96
C ARG A 215 71.63 19.69 -42.95
N ARG A 216 71.10 20.84 -43.38
CA ARG A 216 70.36 21.82 -42.55
C ARG A 216 68.87 21.88 -42.93
N SER A 217 68.45 21.07 -43.91
CA SER A 217 67.09 21.11 -44.43
C SER A 217 66.15 20.68 -43.32
N PRO A 218 65.17 21.52 -42.95
CA PRO A 218 64.28 21.21 -41.83
C PRO A 218 63.36 20.03 -42.13
N ALA A 219 63.17 19.67 -43.40
CA ALA A 219 62.30 18.59 -43.83
C ALA A 219 62.63 18.08 -45.26
N PRO A 220 62.29 16.82 -45.59
CA PRO A 220 62.56 16.26 -46.92
C PRO A 220 61.72 16.86 -48.06
N ASP A 221 60.67 17.65 -47.77
CA ASP A 221 59.89 18.38 -48.78
C ASP A 221 60.45 19.76 -49.12
N ALA A 222 61.44 20.26 -48.38
CA ALA A 222 62.00 21.58 -48.59
C ALA A 222 62.91 21.62 -49.83
N ARG A 223 62.72 22.63 -50.68
CA ARG A 223 63.43 22.81 -51.96
C ARG A 223 64.15 24.14 -51.98
N LEU A 224 65.31 24.19 -52.64
CA LEU A 224 66.12 25.40 -52.80
C LEU A 224 66.27 25.72 -54.30
N ARG A 225 66.14 27.00 -54.64
CA ARG A 225 66.45 27.54 -55.97
C ARG A 225 67.24 28.83 -55.85
N VAL A 226 68.34 28.95 -56.60
CA VAL A 226 69.11 30.19 -56.72
C VAL A 226 68.74 30.86 -58.03
N LEU A 227 68.39 32.13 -57.95
CA LEU A 227 67.98 32.95 -59.08
C LEU A 227 68.94 34.13 -59.22
N ARG A 228 69.12 34.64 -60.44
CA ARG A 228 69.63 36.00 -60.66
C ARG A 228 68.54 37.02 -60.28
N THR A 229 68.87 38.29 -60.03
CA THR A 229 67.87 39.32 -59.70
C THR A 229 66.86 39.57 -60.83
N ASP A 230 67.22 39.28 -62.08
CA ASP A 230 66.28 39.22 -63.22
C ASP A 230 65.46 37.92 -63.29
N GLY A 231 65.54 37.06 -62.27
CA GLY A 231 64.83 35.79 -62.11
C GLY A 231 65.22 34.69 -63.07
N THR A 232 66.31 34.85 -63.83
CA THR A 232 66.93 33.72 -64.52
C THR A 232 67.34 32.68 -63.47
N PRO A 233 66.84 31.42 -63.54
CA PRO A 233 67.27 30.40 -62.60
C PRO A 233 68.71 29.99 -62.88
N LEU A 234 69.51 29.90 -61.83
CA LEU A 234 70.88 29.40 -61.90
C LEU A 234 70.97 27.99 -61.29
N LEU A 235 70.41 27.75 -60.11
CA LEU A 235 70.46 26.42 -59.48
C LEU A 235 69.11 26.01 -58.91
N GLU A 236 68.90 24.70 -58.82
CA GLU A 236 67.75 24.07 -58.21
C GLU A 236 68.18 22.77 -57.53
N SER A 237 67.64 22.47 -56.34
CA SER A 237 68.02 21.27 -55.57
C SER A 237 67.43 19.97 -56.12
N ASP A 238 66.36 20.03 -56.91
CA ASP A 238 65.71 18.88 -57.57
C ASP A 238 65.03 19.35 -58.87
N PRO A 239 65.57 19.04 -60.06
CA PRO A 239 64.99 19.47 -61.35
C PRO A 239 63.61 18.89 -61.67
N SER A 240 63.15 17.85 -60.95
CA SER A 240 61.80 17.30 -61.12
C SER A 240 60.74 18.07 -60.32
N SER A 241 61.16 19.06 -59.51
CA SER A 241 60.40 19.58 -58.37
C SER A 241 59.40 20.72 -58.67
N GLY A 242 58.78 20.72 -59.86
CA GLY A 242 57.49 21.39 -60.11
C GLY A 242 57.31 22.81 -59.54
N TRP A 243 58.32 23.67 -59.65
CA TRP A 243 58.25 25.09 -59.29
C TRP A 243 57.20 25.82 -60.15
N PRO A 244 56.61 26.93 -59.67
CA PRO A 244 55.64 27.68 -60.48
C PRO A 244 56.28 28.22 -61.77
N GLU A 245 55.75 27.81 -62.92
CA GLU A 245 56.29 28.10 -64.27
C GLU A 245 56.39 29.62 -64.58
N ARG A 246 55.64 30.46 -63.86
CA ARG A 246 55.66 31.91 -64.05
C ARG A 246 56.80 32.52 -63.25
N ALA A 247 57.91 32.79 -63.95
CA ALA A 247 59.10 33.47 -63.44
C ALA A 247 58.75 34.59 -62.43
N GLY A 248 57.84 35.49 -62.82
CA GLY A 248 57.35 36.64 -62.04
C GLY A 248 56.88 36.37 -60.59
N THR A 249 56.63 35.12 -60.20
CA THR A 249 56.25 34.75 -58.82
C THR A 249 57.44 34.37 -57.92
N LEU A 250 58.67 34.31 -58.44
CA LEU A 250 59.85 33.89 -57.68
C LEU A 250 60.93 34.98 -57.53
N HIS A 251 60.73 36.18 -58.07
CA HIS A 251 61.69 37.29 -57.94
C HIS A 251 61.54 38.01 -56.59
N PRO A 252 62.61 38.67 -56.11
CA PRO A 252 62.47 39.71 -55.09
C PRO A 252 61.52 40.82 -55.58
N PRO A 253 60.56 41.28 -54.74
CA PRO A 253 59.84 42.53 -55.00
C PRO A 253 60.82 43.69 -55.15
N ALA A 254 60.50 44.67 -56.01
CA ALA A 254 61.41 45.78 -56.30
C ALA A 254 61.84 46.53 -55.02
N GLY A 255 63.15 46.53 -54.73
CA GLY A 255 63.73 47.16 -53.55
C GLY A 255 63.67 46.35 -52.24
N VAL A 256 63.25 45.08 -52.28
CA VAL A 256 63.12 44.22 -51.09
C VAL A 256 64.20 43.13 -51.09
N SER A 257 65.04 43.09 -50.05
CA SER A 257 66.09 42.09 -49.89
C SER A 257 65.62 40.77 -49.28
N ALA A 258 64.51 40.74 -48.55
CA ALA A 258 63.96 39.54 -47.94
C ALA A 258 62.43 39.53 -48.09
N TRP A 259 61.86 38.45 -48.63
CA TRP A 259 60.41 38.35 -48.84
C TRP A 259 59.89 36.95 -48.56
N THR A 260 58.62 36.88 -48.18
CA THR A 260 57.88 35.64 -47.92
C THR A 260 56.52 35.73 -48.59
N GLN A 261 56.02 34.61 -49.10
CA GLN A 261 54.73 34.56 -49.80
C GLN A 261 54.21 33.12 -49.90
N ILE A 262 52.91 32.97 -50.09
CA ILE A 262 52.29 31.68 -50.43
C ILE A 262 51.85 31.75 -51.89
N VAL A 263 52.30 30.80 -52.71
CA VAL A 263 51.99 30.73 -54.15
C VAL A 263 51.32 29.41 -54.47
N SER A 264 50.11 29.48 -55.01
CA SER A 264 49.38 28.32 -55.51
C SER A 264 49.95 27.82 -56.84
N ARG A 265 50.28 26.54 -56.93
CA ARG A 265 50.52 25.82 -58.20
C ARG A 265 49.41 24.81 -58.48
N PRO A 266 49.09 24.51 -59.76
CA PRO A 266 48.47 23.23 -60.08
C PRO A 266 49.46 22.10 -59.77
N GLY A 267 48.99 21.03 -59.15
CA GLY A 267 49.72 19.77 -59.02
C GLY A 267 49.36 18.82 -60.16
N ASP A 268 50.19 17.79 -60.34
CA ASP A 268 50.04 16.78 -61.39
C ASP A 268 48.78 15.92 -61.19
N ASP A 269 48.19 15.95 -59.98
CA ASP A 269 46.91 15.34 -59.60
C ASP A 269 45.68 16.22 -59.93
N GLY A 270 45.90 17.38 -60.56
CA GLY A 270 44.85 18.37 -60.88
C GLY A 270 44.35 19.17 -59.67
N ARG A 271 44.92 18.98 -58.47
CA ARG A 271 44.59 19.79 -57.29
C ARG A 271 45.47 21.03 -57.24
N ARG A 272 45.08 22.02 -56.43
CA ARG A 272 45.95 23.14 -56.10
C ARG A 272 46.80 22.79 -54.89
N HIS A 273 48.10 23.00 -55.00
CA HIS A 273 49.07 22.87 -53.92
C HIS A 273 49.63 24.26 -53.65
N ASP A 274 49.47 24.73 -52.41
CA ASP A 274 49.99 26.03 -52.00
C ASP A 274 51.41 25.84 -51.45
N LEU A 275 52.38 26.52 -52.06
CA LEU A 275 53.79 26.49 -51.63
C LEU A 275 54.08 27.70 -50.76
N LEU A 276 54.67 27.47 -49.58
CA LEU A 276 55.22 28.52 -48.74
C LEU A 276 56.64 28.83 -49.23
N LEU A 277 56.89 30.07 -49.63
CA LEU A 277 58.15 30.55 -50.19
C LEU A 277 58.80 31.58 -49.27
N ALA A 278 60.13 31.48 -49.12
CA ALA A 278 60.95 32.51 -48.49
C ALA A 278 62.18 32.79 -49.37
N GLY A 279 62.39 34.05 -49.75
CA GLY A 279 63.49 34.50 -50.58
C GLY A 279 64.38 35.51 -49.87
N HIS A 280 65.68 35.44 -50.14
CA HIS A 280 66.66 36.44 -49.70
C HIS A 280 67.61 36.81 -50.85
N ALA A 281 67.68 38.08 -51.19
CA ALA A 281 68.59 38.63 -52.17
C ALA A 281 69.96 38.85 -51.53
N MET A 282 71.02 38.45 -52.24
CA MET A 282 72.40 38.66 -51.84
C MET A 282 72.76 40.16 -51.88
N GLN A 283 73.64 40.59 -50.97
CA GLN A 283 74.06 41.98 -50.85
C GLN A 283 75.16 42.36 -51.85
N ARG A 284 76.05 41.41 -52.19
CA ARG A 284 77.24 41.68 -53.03
C ARG A 284 77.11 41.12 -54.44
N ALA A 285 76.35 40.04 -54.60
CA ALA A 285 76.06 39.43 -55.90
C ALA A 285 74.63 39.75 -56.36
N PRO A 286 74.36 39.86 -57.68
CA PRO A 286 73.02 40.07 -58.22
C PRO A 286 72.19 38.77 -58.24
N LEU A 287 72.15 38.07 -57.10
CA LEU A 287 71.54 36.75 -56.93
C LEU A 287 70.54 36.76 -55.77
N ALA A 288 69.66 35.76 -55.71
CA ALA A 288 68.79 35.51 -54.57
C ALA A 288 68.63 34.01 -54.33
N VAL A 289 68.59 33.62 -53.05
CA VAL A 289 68.28 32.26 -52.59
C VAL A 289 66.80 32.20 -52.25
N VAL A 290 66.06 31.28 -52.87
CA VAL A 290 64.64 31.05 -52.61
C VAL A 290 64.45 29.63 -52.10
N LEU A 291 63.79 29.51 -50.95
CA LEU A 291 63.37 28.24 -50.35
C LEU A 291 61.86 28.06 -50.53
N SER A 292 61.41 26.82 -50.72
CA SER A 292 60.00 26.45 -50.70
C SER A 292 59.71 25.22 -49.85
N ARG A 293 58.51 25.15 -49.28
CA ARG A 293 57.90 23.95 -48.67
C ARG A 293 56.44 23.81 -49.07
N ASP A 294 55.91 22.60 -49.04
CA ASP A 294 54.50 22.35 -49.32
C ASP A 294 53.63 22.62 -48.08
N THR A 295 52.65 23.50 -48.19
CA THR A 295 51.78 23.84 -47.04
C THR A 295 50.94 22.66 -46.55
N GLN A 296 50.66 21.66 -47.40
CA GLN A 296 49.95 20.44 -46.97
C GLN A 296 50.83 19.57 -46.06
N VAL A 297 52.13 19.49 -46.34
CA VAL A 297 53.10 18.76 -45.50
C VAL A 297 53.33 19.51 -44.19
N VAL A 298 53.53 20.84 -44.25
CA VAL A 298 53.64 21.72 -43.08
C VAL A 298 52.41 21.61 -42.16
N LEU A 299 51.21 21.50 -42.73
CA LEU A 299 49.96 21.42 -41.96
C LEU A 299 49.51 19.98 -41.65
N ALA A 300 50.28 18.94 -41.98
CA ALA A 300 49.84 17.55 -41.80
C ALA A 300 49.50 17.21 -40.34
N ASP A 301 50.37 17.56 -39.39
CA ASP A 301 50.13 17.36 -37.95
C ASP A 301 48.97 18.23 -37.44
N TRP A 302 48.86 19.46 -37.94
CA TRP A 302 47.74 20.35 -37.62
C TRP A 302 46.40 19.78 -38.11
N HIS A 303 46.37 19.19 -39.32
CA HIS A 303 45.19 18.53 -39.86
C HIS A 303 44.78 17.33 -39.00
N LEU A 304 45.72 16.49 -38.56
CA LEU A 304 45.43 15.37 -37.67
C LEU A 304 44.86 15.84 -36.33
N GLN A 305 45.46 16.87 -35.72
CA GLN A 305 44.94 17.48 -34.49
C GLN A 305 43.55 18.09 -34.68
N ALA A 306 43.32 18.80 -35.79
CA ALA A 306 42.03 19.40 -36.11
C ALA A 306 40.93 18.35 -36.29
N TRP A 307 41.22 17.22 -36.96
CA TRP A 307 40.29 16.09 -37.07
C TRP A 307 39.95 15.45 -35.73
N LEU A 308 40.96 15.22 -34.88
CA LEU A 308 40.75 14.64 -33.54
C LEU A 308 39.93 15.58 -32.64
N VAL A 309 40.32 16.85 -32.53
CA VAL A 309 39.62 17.85 -31.71
C VAL A 309 38.21 18.11 -32.23
N GLY A 310 38.03 18.20 -33.55
CA GLY A 310 36.71 18.34 -34.19
C GLY A 310 35.80 17.14 -33.93
N GLY A 311 36.35 15.93 -34.00
CA GLY A 311 35.63 14.68 -33.68
C GLY A 311 35.17 14.63 -32.22
N PHE A 312 36.05 14.95 -31.26
CA PHE A 312 35.69 15.02 -29.84
C PHE A 312 34.66 16.12 -29.56
N ALA A 313 34.79 17.30 -30.15
CA ALA A 313 33.83 18.39 -30.00
C ALA A 313 32.44 18.02 -30.54
N LEU A 314 32.37 17.37 -31.72
CA LEU A 314 31.13 16.89 -32.31
C LEU A 314 30.46 15.79 -31.44
N ALA A 315 31.25 14.84 -30.94
CA ALA A 315 30.76 13.79 -30.05
C ALA A 315 30.21 14.37 -28.73
N ALA A 316 30.93 15.33 -28.13
CA ALA A 316 30.49 16.02 -26.91
C ALA A 316 29.20 16.83 -27.14
N LEU A 317 29.07 17.53 -28.28
CA LEU A 317 27.85 18.26 -28.66
C LEU A 317 26.66 17.31 -28.86
N LEU A 318 26.87 16.17 -29.52
CA LEU A 318 25.83 15.15 -29.74
C LEU A 318 25.37 14.54 -28.41
N VAL A 319 26.30 14.10 -27.55
CA VAL A 319 25.98 13.57 -26.22
C VAL A 319 25.24 14.59 -25.37
N THR A 320 25.71 15.84 -25.33
CA THR A 320 25.04 16.94 -24.60
C THR A 320 23.62 17.16 -25.11
N THR A 321 23.43 17.20 -26.44
CA THR A 321 22.12 17.37 -27.07
C THR A 321 21.17 16.22 -26.71
N VAL A 322 21.63 14.97 -26.78
CA VAL A 322 20.84 13.79 -26.41
C VAL A 322 20.46 13.80 -24.93
N LEU A 323 21.39 14.16 -24.03
CA LEU A 323 21.13 14.26 -22.59
C LEU A 323 20.14 15.40 -22.28
N SER A 324 20.30 16.58 -22.89
CA SER A 324 19.35 17.69 -22.76
C SER A 324 17.94 17.33 -23.27
N LEU A 325 17.83 16.65 -24.41
CA LEU A 325 16.55 16.17 -24.94
C LEU A 325 15.90 15.13 -24.02
N ARG A 326 16.69 14.18 -23.47
CA ARG A 326 16.22 13.22 -22.46
C ARG A 326 15.70 13.93 -21.22
N HIS A 327 16.47 14.90 -20.69
CA HIS A 327 16.08 15.64 -19.49
C HIS A 327 14.80 16.47 -19.72
N ALA A 328 14.67 17.14 -20.87
CA ALA A 328 13.46 17.87 -21.23
C ALA A 328 12.23 16.96 -21.43
N ARG A 329 12.42 15.72 -21.92
CA ARG A 329 11.37 14.71 -22.00
C ARG A 329 10.96 14.22 -20.60
N GLU A 330 11.91 14.01 -19.71
CA GLU A 330 11.67 13.59 -18.33
C GLU A 330 10.96 14.69 -17.52
N GLN A 331 11.34 15.96 -17.68
CA GLN A 331 10.62 17.08 -17.08
C GLN A 331 9.16 17.17 -17.58
N ARG A 332 8.92 17.05 -18.89
CA ARG A 332 7.56 16.98 -19.46
C ARG A 332 6.75 15.82 -18.87
N TRP A 333 7.36 14.65 -18.70
CA TRP A 333 6.73 13.50 -18.06
C TRP A 333 6.36 13.79 -16.60
N ARG A 334 7.25 14.41 -15.83
CA ARG A 334 6.99 14.82 -14.43
C ARG A 334 5.85 15.82 -14.34
N GLU A 335 5.82 16.85 -15.18
CA GLU A 335 4.71 17.83 -15.20
C GLU A 335 3.37 17.20 -15.58
N HIS A 336 3.35 16.33 -16.59
CA HIS A 336 2.13 15.65 -17.01
C HIS A 336 1.62 14.73 -15.88
N SER A 337 2.52 13.95 -15.28
CA SER A 337 2.22 13.10 -14.11
C SER A 337 1.67 13.91 -12.93
N GLN A 338 2.23 15.09 -12.65
CA GLN A 338 1.72 15.99 -11.59
C GLN A 338 0.32 16.54 -11.92
N ARG A 339 0.09 16.99 -13.16
CA ARG A 339 -1.23 17.50 -13.59
C ARG A 339 -2.29 16.40 -13.58
N ASP A 340 -1.93 15.18 -13.98
CA ASP A 340 -2.86 14.05 -13.95
C ASP A 340 -3.11 13.53 -12.54
N LEU A 341 -2.09 13.51 -11.66
CA LEU A 341 -2.28 13.25 -10.23
C LEU A 341 -3.19 14.31 -9.57
N GLN A 342 -3.03 15.59 -9.91
CA GLN A 342 -3.90 16.65 -9.42
C GLN A 342 -5.34 16.46 -9.92
N ARG A 343 -5.54 16.17 -11.21
CA ARG A 343 -6.86 15.84 -11.78
C ARG A 343 -7.48 14.60 -11.13
N GLN A 344 -6.69 13.58 -10.82
CA GLN A 344 -7.15 12.39 -10.09
C GLN A 344 -7.57 12.75 -8.66
N ARG A 345 -6.78 13.56 -7.93
CA ARG A 345 -7.14 14.07 -6.60
C ARG A 345 -8.43 14.89 -6.63
N GLU A 346 -8.58 15.82 -7.57
CA GLU A 346 -9.80 16.61 -7.76
C GLU A 346 -11.03 15.77 -8.15
N ARG A 347 -10.83 14.67 -8.90
CA ARG A 347 -11.90 13.71 -9.23
C ARG A 347 -12.28 12.88 -8.00
N ALA A 348 -11.30 12.37 -7.25
CA ALA A 348 -11.53 11.63 -6.01
C ALA A 348 -12.25 12.49 -4.96
N ALA A 349 -11.77 13.72 -4.72
CA ALA A 349 -12.41 14.66 -3.81
C ALA A 349 -13.86 14.96 -4.19
N ARG A 350 -14.15 15.14 -5.49
CA ARG A 350 -15.53 15.30 -5.99
C ARG A 350 -16.36 14.02 -5.87
N ALA A 351 -15.77 12.84 -6.06
CA ALA A 351 -16.47 11.57 -5.90
C ALA A 351 -16.88 11.34 -4.44
N PHE A 352 -15.98 11.53 -3.48
CA PHE A 352 -16.29 11.42 -2.04
C PHE A 352 -17.30 12.49 -1.58
N ALA A 353 -17.18 13.72 -2.07
CA ALA A 353 -18.15 14.78 -1.79
C ALA A 353 -19.55 14.46 -2.35
N ALA A 354 -19.63 13.92 -3.57
CA ALA A 354 -20.89 13.50 -4.19
C ALA A 354 -21.52 12.29 -3.50
N ALA A 355 -20.71 11.34 -3.03
CA ALA A 355 -21.16 10.20 -2.21
C ALA A 355 -21.56 10.61 -0.78
N ARG A 356 -21.29 11.86 -0.37
CA ARG A 356 -21.54 12.41 0.98
C ARG A 356 -20.81 11.66 2.10
N GLU A 357 -19.72 10.98 1.76
CA GLU A 357 -18.91 10.18 2.69
C GLU A 357 -17.87 11.04 3.43
N GLY A 358 -17.61 10.73 4.69
CA GLY A 358 -16.51 11.25 5.48
C GLY A 358 -15.28 10.36 5.36
N LEU A 359 -14.14 10.90 4.91
CA LEU A 359 -12.86 10.19 4.92
C LEU A 359 -12.25 10.27 6.32
N TRP A 360 -11.72 9.15 6.81
CA TRP A 360 -10.94 9.06 8.03
C TRP A 360 -9.68 8.22 7.80
N GLU A 361 -8.59 8.59 8.47
CA GLU A 361 -7.35 7.82 8.47
C GLU A 361 -6.77 7.77 9.88
N TRP A 362 -6.08 6.67 10.22
CA TRP A 362 -5.39 6.45 11.48
C TRP A 362 -4.04 5.78 11.26
N ASP A 363 -2.98 6.45 11.71
CA ASP A 363 -1.63 5.91 11.83
C ASP A 363 -1.44 5.34 13.25
N PRO A 364 -1.28 4.01 13.41
CA PRO A 364 -1.14 3.37 14.72
C PRO A 364 0.22 3.60 15.40
N ALA A 365 1.25 4.04 14.66
CA ALA A 365 2.59 4.26 15.20
C ALA A 365 2.82 5.70 15.68
N SER A 366 2.13 6.68 15.06
CA SER A 366 2.18 8.09 15.49
C SER A 366 0.93 8.58 16.22
N GLU A 367 -0.07 7.70 16.39
CA GLU A 367 -1.44 7.99 16.89
C GLU A 367 -2.18 9.11 16.12
N ARG A 368 -1.67 9.54 14.95
CA ARG A 368 -2.27 10.63 14.20
C ARG A 368 -3.55 10.17 13.51
N HIS A 369 -4.59 10.99 13.63
CA HIS A 369 -5.85 10.83 12.91
C HIS A 369 -6.06 11.96 11.90
N TYR A 370 -6.52 11.62 10.70
CA TYR A 370 -7.12 12.57 9.76
C TYR A 370 -8.63 12.39 9.75
N LEU A 371 -9.39 13.49 9.86
CA LEU A 371 -10.84 13.52 9.65
C LEU A 371 -11.19 14.62 8.66
N SER A 372 -11.82 14.25 7.54
CA SER A 372 -12.34 15.20 6.56
C SER A 372 -13.48 16.06 7.14
N PRO A 373 -13.80 17.24 6.55
CA PRO A 373 -14.90 18.08 7.03
C PRO A 373 -16.23 17.34 7.14
N ARG A 374 -16.54 16.47 6.18
CA ARG A 374 -17.76 15.64 6.19
C ARG A 374 -17.74 14.60 7.32
N MET A 375 -16.58 14.03 7.65
CA MET A 375 -16.44 13.12 8.79
C MET A 375 -16.68 13.85 10.12
N ARG A 376 -16.19 15.09 10.25
CA ARG A 376 -16.45 15.95 11.43
C ARG A 376 -17.95 16.27 11.57
N GLU A 377 -18.62 16.59 10.47
CA GLU A 377 -20.07 16.83 10.44
C GLU A 377 -20.88 15.58 10.86
N LEU A 378 -20.52 14.39 10.35
CA LEU A 378 -21.14 13.12 10.74
C LEU A 378 -20.96 12.80 12.23
N LEU A 379 -19.84 13.23 12.83
CA LEU A 379 -19.56 13.16 14.27
C LEU A 379 -20.15 14.36 15.07
N GLY A 380 -20.82 15.29 14.39
CA GLY A 380 -21.53 16.43 14.98
C GLY A 380 -20.66 17.62 15.40
N PHE A 381 -19.41 17.70 14.94
CA PHE A 381 -18.53 18.84 15.22
C PHE A 381 -18.85 20.02 14.31
N ASP A 382 -18.61 21.23 14.81
CA ASP A 382 -18.60 22.44 13.99
C ASP A 382 -17.48 22.33 12.94
N ALA A 383 -17.81 22.58 11.66
CA ALA A 383 -16.87 22.52 10.54
C ALA A 383 -15.72 23.54 10.65
N SER A 384 -15.91 24.62 11.42
CA SER A 384 -15.03 25.78 11.58
C SER A 384 -14.19 25.79 12.88
N ALA A 385 -14.48 24.91 13.83
CA ALA A 385 -13.69 24.81 15.05
C ALA A 385 -12.36 24.08 14.79
N SER A 386 -11.26 24.58 15.39
CA SER A 386 -9.99 23.83 15.44
C SER A 386 -10.24 22.46 16.05
N ALA A 387 -9.88 21.41 15.31
CA ALA A 387 -10.08 20.04 15.75
C ALA A 387 -9.35 19.81 17.09
N PRO A 388 -10.00 19.24 18.12
CA PRO A 388 -9.31 18.87 19.35
C PRO A 388 -8.21 17.85 19.05
N PRO A 389 -7.11 17.83 19.84
CA PRO A 389 -5.94 17.00 19.57
C PRO A 389 -6.29 15.52 19.40
N ALA A 390 -5.62 14.92 18.42
CA ALA A 390 -6.00 13.64 17.83
C ALA A 390 -5.56 12.42 18.65
N THR A 391 -6.17 12.17 19.81
CA THR A 391 -5.96 10.92 20.55
C THR A 391 -7.22 10.08 20.74
N HIS A 392 -8.43 10.65 20.66
CA HIS A 392 -9.69 9.90 20.84
C HIS A 392 -10.73 10.17 19.74
N ALA A 393 -10.28 10.31 18.48
CA ALA A 393 -11.09 10.81 17.38
C ALA A 393 -12.33 9.96 17.02
N LEU A 394 -12.28 8.68 17.39
CA LEU A 394 -13.33 7.69 17.21
C LEU A 394 -13.87 7.16 18.55
N SER A 395 -13.44 7.74 19.68
CA SER A 395 -13.65 7.25 21.04
C SER A 395 -14.05 8.35 22.05
N TRP A 396 -14.64 9.45 21.59
CA TRP A 396 -15.12 10.53 22.48
C TRP A 396 -16.32 10.11 23.36
N PRO A 397 -16.22 10.26 24.71
CA PRO A 397 -17.28 9.87 25.63
C PRO A 397 -18.63 10.53 25.40
N ASP A 398 -18.62 11.82 25.06
CA ASP A 398 -19.81 12.67 25.06
C ASP A 398 -20.66 12.53 23.79
N ARG A 399 -20.15 11.82 22.78
CA ARG A 399 -20.72 11.77 21.42
C ARG A 399 -20.86 10.38 20.83
N VAL A 400 -20.16 9.37 21.36
CA VAL A 400 -20.31 7.96 20.95
C VAL A 400 -20.47 7.12 22.20
N SER A 401 -21.49 6.24 22.20
CA SER A 401 -21.79 5.39 23.35
C SER A 401 -20.56 4.61 23.84
N GLN A 402 -20.41 4.41 25.15
CA GLN A 402 -19.26 3.66 25.70
C GLN A 402 -19.13 2.26 25.08
N ASP A 403 -20.24 1.63 24.70
CA ASP A 403 -20.27 0.33 24.03
C ASP A 403 -19.76 0.39 22.59
N ASP A 404 -20.22 1.35 21.78
CA ASP A 404 -19.77 1.46 20.39
C ASP A 404 -18.28 1.83 20.32
N ARG A 405 -17.78 2.61 21.29
CA ARG A 405 -16.34 2.90 21.46
C ARG A 405 -15.50 1.69 21.86
N ARG A 406 -16.11 0.67 22.48
CA ARG A 406 -15.45 -0.61 22.78
C ARG A 406 -15.45 -1.51 21.53
N ARG A 407 -16.62 -1.71 20.91
CA ARG A 407 -16.78 -2.49 19.65
C ARG A 407 -15.83 -2.02 18.56
N LEU A 408 -15.62 -0.71 18.46
CA LEU A 408 -14.72 -0.12 17.47
C LEU A 408 -13.25 -0.44 17.74
N ARG A 409 -12.80 -0.39 19.01
CA ARG A 409 -11.45 -0.81 19.39
C ARG A 409 -11.24 -2.30 19.13
N GLU A 410 -12.18 -3.13 19.54
CA GLU A 410 -12.15 -4.58 19.30
C GLU A 410 -12.08 -4.92 17.80
N ALA A 411 -12.88 -4.23 16.96
CA ALA A 411 -12.84 -4.41 15.51
C ALA A 411 -11.54 -3.90 14.88
N ILE A 412 -10.95 -2.82 15.40
CA ILE A 412 -9.63 -2.34 14.96
C ILE A 412 -8.57 -3.38 15.34
N ASP A 413 -8.55 -3.85 16.59
CA ASP A 413 -7.59 -4.84 17.09
C ASP A 413 -7.72 -6.19 16.39
N ALA A 414 -8.93 -6.60 16.00
CA ALA A 414 -9.17 -7.79 15.18
C ALA A 414 -8.66 -7.57 13.75
N HIS A 415 -8.94 -6.43 13.12
CA HIS A 415 -8.44 -6.11 11.78
C HIS A 415 -6.90 -6.02 11.73
N VAL A 416 -6.28 -5.50 12.80
CA VAL A 416 -4.82 -5.48 13.00
C VAL A 416 -4.26 -6.92 13.07
N ARG A 417 -4.80 -7.75 13.98
CA ARG A 417 -4.26 -9.09 14.33
C ARG A 417 -4.63 -10.19 13.34
N GLU A 418 -5.89 -10.29 12.98
CA GLU A 418 -6.49 -11.41 12.24
C GLU A 418 -6.47 -11.20 10.72
N ARG A 419 -6.01 -10.03 10.25
CA ARG A 419 -5.93 -9.65 8.84
C ARG A 419 -7.27 -9.81 8.09
N ALA A 420 -8.39 -9.47 8.75
CA ALA A 420 -9.69 -9.39 8.11
C ALA A 420 -9.62 -8.52 6.83
N ARG A 421 -10.34 -8.91 5.77
CA ARG A 421 -10.25 -8.19 4.48
C ARG A 421 -10.99 -6.86 4.50
N ASP A 422 -12.14 -6.82 5.18
CA ASP A 422 -13.03 -5.67 5.23
C ASP A 422 -13.27 -5.25 6.69
N PHE A 423 -12.65 -4.16 7.12
CA PHE A 423 -13.01 -3.52 8.38
C PHE A 423 -14.34 -2.78 8.16
N SER A 424 -15.41 -3.15 8.87
CA SER A 424 -16.64 -2.37 8.89
C SER A 424 -17.32 -2.41 10.25
N VAL A 425 -17.67 -1.23 10.77
CA VAL A 425 -18.27 -1.04 12.11
C VAL A 425 -19.35 0.03 12.00
N THR A 426 -20.49 -0.16 12.65
CA THR A 426 -21.52 0.88 12.76
C THR A 426 -21.57 1.42 14.19
N LEU A 427 -21.48 2.74 14.36
CA LEU A 427 -21.48 3.42 15.65
C LEU A 427 -22.76 4.25 15.81
N ARG A 428 -23.32 4.33 17.03
CA ARG A 428 -24.34 5.34 17.34
C ARG A 428 -23.67 6.63 17.82
N VAL A 429 -23.78 7.66 16.98
CA VAL A 429 -23.33 9.03 17.25
C VAL A 429 -24.48 9.83 17.85
N MET A 430 -24.18 10.62 18.87
CA MET A 430 -25.07 11.55 19.56
C MET A 430 -24.57 12.99 19.33
N PRO A 431 -24.95 13.69 18.25
CA PRO A 431 -24.62 15.10 18.09
C PRO A 431 -25.41 15.93 19.12
N PRO A 432 -24.79 16.91 19.80
CA PRO A 432 -25.50 17.72 20.79
C PRO A 432 -26.67 18.50 20.13
N GLY A 433 -27.86 18.37 20.72
CA GLY A 433 -29.08 19.02 20.20
C GLY A 433 -29.69 18.38 18.95
N GLN A 434 -29.22 17.21 18.50
CA GLN A 434 -29.78 16.46 17.36
C GLN A 434 -30.15 15.03 17.76
N PRO A 435 -31.05 14.34 17.02
CA PRO A 435 -31.32 12.92 17.26
C PRO A 435 -30.07 12.04 17.02
N PRO A 436 -30.01 10.85 17.67
CA PRO A 436 -28.99 9.85 17.38
C PRO A 436 -28.91 9.53 15.89
N ARG A 437 -27.68 9.33 15.41
CA ARG A 437 -27.39 8.85 14.06
C ARG A 437 -26.57 7.57 14.13
N HIS A 438 -26.79 6.63 13.22
CA HIS A 438 -25.92 5.49 13.05
C HIS A 438 -24.95 5.78 11.91
N VAL A 439 -23.66 5.82 12.19
CA VAL A 439 -22.61 6.09 11.19
C VAL A 439 -21.83 4.80 10.97
N ARG A 440 -21.80 4.29 9.73
CA ARG A 440 -21.02 3.11 9.38
C ARG A 440 -19.67 3.52 8.83
N LEU A 441 -18.63 3.06 9.50
CA LEU A 441 -17.25 3.14 9.04
C LEU A 441 -16.94 1.88 8.23
N ARG A 442 -16.17 2.07 7.16
CA ARG A 442 -15.50 1.03 6.40
C ARG A 442 -14.05 1.43 6.19
N GLY A 443 -13.13 0.48 6.21
CA GLY A 443 -11.71 0.78 6.04
C GLY A 443 -10.91 -0.43 5.57
N GLN A 444 -9.69 -0.16 5.12
CA GLN A 444 -8.72 -1.16 4.73
C GLN A 444 -7.37 -0.82 5.34
N GLY A 445 -6.64 -1.87 5.72
CA GLY A 445 -5.33 -1.74 6.36
C GLY A 445 -4.22 -1.82 5.33
N LEU A 446 -3.50 -0.72 5.13
CA LEU A 446 -2.26 -0.70 4.37
C LEU A 446 -1.13 -1.23 5.25
N ARG A 447 -0.43 -2.25 4.78
CA ARG A 447 0.63 -2.96 5.51
C ARG A 447 1.99 -2.79 4.87
N ASP A 448 3.05 -2.92 5.65
CA ASP A 448 4.42 -2.96 5.17
C ASP A 448 4.81 -4.36 4.65
N ALA A 449 6.03 -4.51 4.12
CA ALA A 449 6.55 -5.79 3.64
C ALA A 449 6.81 -6.83 4.75
N ARG A 450 6.62 -6.47 6.02
CA ARG A 450 6.68 -7.35 7.20
C ARG A 450 5.29 -7.63 7.77
N GLU A 451 4.23 -7.34 7.01
CA GLU A 451 2.83 -7.53 7.37
C GLU A 451 2.33 -6.67 8.55
N GLN A 452 3.09 -5.66 8.97
CA GLN A 452 2.71 -4.72 10.03
C GLN A 452 1.80 -3.62 9.48
N LEU A 453 0.77 -3.23 10.25
CA LEU A 453 -0.18 -2.19 9.82
C LEU A 453 0.49 -0.80 9.87
N LEU A 454 0.55 -0.13 8.72
CA LEU A 454 1.08 1.23 8.58
C LEU A 454 -0.01 2.31 8.67
N LEU A 455 -1.18 2.03 8.07
CA LEU A 455 -2.27 2.99 7.98
C LEU A 455 -3.61 2.25 7.89
N LEU A 456 -4.57 2.62 8.73
CA LEU A 456 -5.96 2.25 8.57
C LEU A 456 -6.70 3.44 7.97
N ALA A 457 -7.05 3.35 6.69
CA ALA A 457 -7.76 4.40 5.97
C ALA A 457 -9.14 3.91 5.55
N GLY A 458 -10.13 4.80 5.55
CA GLY A 458 -11.51 4.40 5.37
C GLY A 458 -12.49 5.55 5.16
N THR A 459 -13.72 5.17 4.82
CA THR A 459 -14.84 6.10 4.70
C THR A 459 -15.90 5.84 5.77
N ALA A 460 -16.76 6.82 5.96
CA ALA A 460 -17.86 6.78 6.90
C ALA A 460 -19.10 7.43 6.29
N TYR A 461 -20.26 6.81 6.45
CA TYR A 461 -21.53 7.37 5.96
C TYR A 461 -22.66 7.15 6.96
N ASP A 462 -23.66 8.02 6.86
CA ASP A 462 -24.87 7.94 7.68
C ASP A 462 -25.71 6.75 7.19
N VAL A 463 -25.90 5.77 8.07
CA VAL A 463 -26.72 4.58 7.87
C VAL A 463 -27.91 4.56 8.82
N SER A 464 -28.27 5.71 9.41
CA SER A 464 -29.43 5.82 10.30
C SER A 464 -30.70 5.26 9.64
N ASP A 465 -30.92 5.56 8.37
CA ASP A 465 -32.06 5.06 7.61
C ASP A 465 -31.96 3.56 7.34
N GLU A 466 -30.78 3.03 6.95
CA GLU A 466 -30.59 1.59 6.75
C GLU A 466 -30.74 0.79 8.05
N VAL A 467 -30.23 1.30 9.17
CA VAL A 467 -30.32 0.66 10.48
C VAL A 467 -31.74 0.79 11.01
N ALA A 468 -32.43 1.92 10.79
CA ALA A 468 -33.85 2.05 11.11
C ALA A 468 -34.71 1.08 10.27
N VAL A 469 -34.44 0.93 8.97
CA VAL A 469 -35.12 -0.04 8.10
C VAL A 469 -34.78 -1.48 8.50
N SER A 470 -33.52 -1.79 8.82
CA SER A 470 -33.10 -3.13 9.24
C SER A 470 -33.61 -3.49 10.65
N GLU A 471 -33.61 -2.55 11.59
CA GLU A 471 -34.24 -2.73 12.90
C GLU A 471 -35.76 -2.81 12.78
N ALA A 472 -36.41 -2.03 11.91
CA ALA A 472 -37.84 -2.15 11.63
C ALA A 472 -38.17 -3.49 10.97
N ALA A 473 -37.37 -3.95 10.02
CA ALA A 473 -37.51 -5.26 9.38
C ALA A 473 -37.24 -6.40 10.36
N ARG A 474 -36.24 -6.29 11.25
CA ARG A 474 -35.96 -7.29 12.30
C ARG A 474 -37.04 -7.30 13.39
N ARG A 475 -37.58 -6.13 13.75
CA ARG A 475 -38.75 -6.03 14.66
C ARG A 475 -40.01 -6.58 13.99
N LEU A 476 -40.20 -6.34 12.70
CA LEU A 476 -41.30 -6.90 11.91
C LEU A 476 -41.14 -8.41 11.73
N ASP A 477 -39.92 -8.93 11.54
CA ASP A 477 -39.66 -10.37 11.46
C ASP A 477 -39.78 -11.04 12.83
N GLU A 478 -39.30 -10.44 13.92
CA GLU A 478 -39.58 -10.91 15.28
C GLU A 478 -41.08 -10.84 15.62
N GLN A 479 -41.80 -9.81 15.14
CA GLN A 479 -43.25 -9.71 15.28
C GLN A 479 -43.98 -10.71 14.39
N LEU A 480 -43.47 -11.03 13.20
CA LEU A 480 -44.01 -12.07 12.31
C LEU A 480 -43.67 -13.47 12.82
N GLN A 481 -42.51 -13.68 13.44
CA GLN A 481 -42.14 -14.94 14.09
C GLN A 481 -42.94 -15.14 15.38
N ARG A 482 -43.13 -14.11 16.21
CA ARG A 482 -44.04 -14.18 17.37
C ARG A 482 -45.50 -14.32 16.93
N ALA A 483 -45.94 -13.56 15.92
CA ALA A 483 -47.27 -13.70 15.35
C ALA A 483 -47.48 -15.10 14.77
N ARG A 484 -46.54 -15.67 14.00
CA ARG A 484 -46.58 -17.06 13.51
C ARG A 484 -46.45 -18.09 14.62
N GLN A 485 -45.70 -17.81 15.68
CA GLN A 485 -45.61 -18.69 16.85
C GLN A 485 -46.90 -18.65 17.66
N PHE A 486 -47.66 -17.54 17.64
CA PHE A 486 -49.02 -17.42 18.18
C PHE A 486 -50.12 -17.83 17.20
N GLU A 487 -49.85 -17.85 15.90
CA GLU A 487 -50.69 -18.45 14.85
C GLU A 487 -50.57 -19.97 14.95
N ALA A 488 -49.36 -20.49 15.22
CA ALA A 488 -49.09 -21.88 15.55
C ALA A 488 -49.59 -22.27 16.95
N LEU A 489 -49.38 -21.45 18.00
CA LEU A 489 -49.99 -21.69 19.31
C LEU A 489 -51.51 -21.53 19.27
N GLY A 490 -52.04 -20.68 18.39
CA GLY A 490 -53.47 -20.46 18.18
C GLY A 490 -54.12 -21.56 17.35
N ALA A 491 -53.40 -22.14 16.38
CA ALA A 491 -53.82 -23.31 15.62
C ALA A 491 -53.69 -24.60 16.45
N LEU A 492 -52.61 -24.76 17.23
CA LEU A 492 -52.48 -25.84 18.23
C LEU A 492 -53.50 -25.67 19.35
N ALA A 493 -53.73 -24.46 19.87
CA ALA A 493 -54.81 -24.22 20.82
C ALA A 493 -56.18 -24.44 20.18
N GLY A 494 -56.36 -24.16 18.88
CA GLY A 494 -57.59 -24.48 18.14
C GLY A 494 -57.83 -26.00 18.02
N GLY A 495 -56.80 -26.77 17.68
CA GLY A 495 -56.86 -28.24 17.62
C GLY A 495 -57.02 -28.89 18.99
N VAL A 496 -56.22 -28.49 19.97
CA VAL A 496 -56.30 -28.99 21.36
C VAL A 496 -57.59 -28.52 22.03
N ALA A 497 -58.07 -27.30 21.80
CA ALA A 497 -59.40 -26.88 22.27
C ALA A 497 -60.52 -27.64 21.57
N HIS A 498 -60.34 -28.08 20.32
CA HIS A 498 -61.28 -28.98 19.67
C HIS A 498 -61.31 -30.36 20.37
N ASP A 499 -60.15 -30.96 20.65
CA ASP A 499 -60.05 -32.22 21.41
C ASP A 499 -60.64 -32.08 22.83
N PHE A 500 -60.32 -31.00 23.55
CA PHE A 500 -60.91 -30.72 24.85
C PHE A 500 -62.41 -30.44 24.79
N ASN A 501 -62.91 -29.77 23.75
CA ASN A 501 -64.37 -29.62 23.54
C ASN A 501 -65.03 -30.96 23.22
N ASN A 502 -64.35 -31.89 22.53
CA ASN A 502 -64.86 -33.23 22.27
C ASN A 502 -64.95 -34.07 23.56
N VAL A 503 -63.92 -34.01 24.42
CA VAL A 503 -63.92 -34.69 25.74
C VAL A 503 -64.92 -34.04 26.70
N LEU A 504 -65.00 -32.70 26.74
CA LEU A 504 -66.00 -31.98 27.55
C LEU A 504 -67.43 -32.27 27.08
N ALA A 505 -67.68 -32.39 25.77
CA ALA A 505 -68.98 -32.79 25.24
C ALA A 505 -69.37 -34.21 25.68
N ALA A 506 -68.42 -35.15 25.73
CA ALA A 506 -68.67 -36.50 26.26
C ALA A 506 -68.99 -36.48 27.76
N ILE A 507 -68.20 -35.77 28.57
CA ILE A 507 -68.37 -35.69 30.03
C ILE A 507 -69.68 -34.99 30.40
N LEU A 508 -70.00 -33.87 29.75
CA LEU A 508 -71.26 -33.15 29.96
C LEU A 508 -72.45 -34.00 29.49
N GLY A 509 -72.38 -34.63 28.31
CA GLY A 509 -73.46 -35.48 27.79
C GLY A 509 -73.78 -36.69 28.67
N PHE A 510 -72.77 -37.39 29.19
CA PHE A 510 -73.00 -38.50 30.13
C PHE A 510 -73.49 -38.02 31.50
N GLY A 511 -73.04 -36.86 31.98
CA GLY A 511 -73.54 -36.26 33.22
C GLY A 511 -75.00 -35.80 33.12
N GLU A 512 -75.43 -35.20 32.01
CA GLU A 512 -76.83 -34.82 31.80
C GLU A 512 -77.75 -36.04 31.84
N ARG A 513 -77.34 -37.12 31.19
CA ARG A 513 -78.04 -38.40 31.19
C ARG A 513 -78.08 -39.05 32.57
N ALA A 514 -76.97 -39.04 33.31
CA ALA A 514 -76.90 -39.60 34.66
C ALA A 514 -77.76 -38.82 35.66
N ARG A 515 -77.93 -37.50 35.49
CA ARG A 515 -78.87 -36.74 36.32
C ARG A 515 -80.32 -36.99 35.96
N ALA A 516 -80.66 -37.05 34.67
CA ALA A 516 -82.02 -37.36 34.22
C ALA A 516 -82.51 -38.75 34.69
N LEU A 517 -81.58 -39.67 35.00
CA LEU A 517 -81.86 -41.00 35.54
C LEU A 517 -81.75 -41.09 37.07
N ALA A 518 -81.30 -40.03 37.76
CA ALA A 518 -81.17 -40.00 39.21
C ALA A 518 -82.51 -39.56 39.85
N PRO A 519 -83.02 -40.26 40.90
CA PRO A 519 -84.21 -39.82 41.62
C PRO A 519 -84.04 -38.41 42.18
N GLU A 520 -85.02 -37.52 41.96
CA GLU A 520 -84.92 -36.13 42.41
C GLU A 520 -84.78 -36.03 43.94
N GLY A 521 -84.03 -35.04 44.41
CA GLY A 521 -83.69 -34.88 45.82
C GLY A 521 -82.72 -35.92 46.38
N SER A 522 -82.39 -36.99 45.63
CA SER A 522 -81.33 -37.92 46.03
C SER A 522 -79.96 -37.23 45.98
N ALA A 523 -79.04 -37.68 46.85
CA ALA A 523 -77.65 -37.24 46.82
C ALA A 523 -77.01 -37.46 45.43
N LEU A 524 -77.42 -38.51 44.71
CA LEU A 524 -76.95 -38.79 43.35
C LEU A 524 -77.29 -37.64 42.39
N ALA A 525 -78.54 -37.15 42.36
CA ALA A 525 -78.93 -36.03 41.52
C ALA A 525 -78.12 -34.76 41.83
N GLY A 526 -77.89 -34.47 43.12
CA GLY A 526 -77.04 -33.34 43.54
C GLY A 526 -75.57 -33.48 43.12
N HIS A 527 -74.99 -34.67 43.23
CA HIS A 527 -73.60 -34.91 42.81
C HIS A 527 -73.41 -34.76 41.30
N VAL A 528 -74.35 -35.27 40.49
CA VAL A 528 -74.26 -35.07 39.04
C VAL A 528 -74.50 -33.60 38.66
N GLN A 529 -75.28 -32.83 39.44
CA GLN A 529 -75.44 -31.38 39.24
C GLN A 529 -74.11 -30.61 39.37
N HIS A 530 -73.26 -30.96 40.34
CA HIS A 530 -71.94 -30.33 40.47
C HIS A 530 -70.96 -30.77 39.37
N MET A 531 -71.09 -32.00 38.87
CA MET A 531 -70.27 -32.52 37.76
C MET A 531 -70.45 -31.70 36.47
N LEU A 532 -71.71 -31.34 36.14
CA LEU A 532 -71.98 -30.50 34.96
C LEU A 532 -71.50 -29.06 35.11
N SER A 533 -71.71 -28.45 36.28
CA SER A 533 -71.20 -27.10 36.55
C SER A 533 -69.67 -27.02 36.57
N ALA A 534 -68.96 -28.14 36.74
CA ALA A 534 -67.51 -28.21 36.57
C ALA A 534 -67.09 -28.23 35.09
N GLY A 535 -67.78 -28.99 34.24
CA GLY A 535 -67.51 -29.01 32.79
C GLY A 535 -67.71 -27.65 32.12
N GLU A 536 -68.74 -26.89 32.51
CA GLU A 536 -68.96 -25.51 32.03
C GLU A 536 -67.85 -24.53 32.50
N ARG A 537 -67.18 -24.78 33.64
CA ARG A 537 -65.98 -24.01 34.03
C ARG A 537 -64.75 -24.41 33.21
N GLY A 538 -64.58 -25.69 32.88
CA GLY A 538 -63.53 -26.17 31.98
C GLY A 538 -63.60 -25.51 30.60
N LYS A 539 -64.80 -25.47 30.02
CA LYS A 539 -65.15 -24.74 28.79
C LYS A 539 -64.79 -23.24 28.85
N THR A 540 -64.91 -22.61 30.02
CA THR A 540 -64.51 -21.20 30.25
C THR A 540 -62.99 -21.02 30.37
N LEU A 541 -62.25 -22.00 30.90
CA LEU A 541 -60.78 -21.98 30.96
C LEU A 541 -60.15 -22.21 29.58
N VAL A 542 -60.71 -23.11 28.77
CA VAL A 542 -60.33 -23.28 27.35
C VAL A 542 -60.48 -21.95 26.60
N ALA A 543 -61.52 -21.15 26.89
CA ALA A 543 -61.68 -19.81 26.33
C ALA A 543 -60.62 -18.78 26.80
N ARG A 544 -60.03 -18.92 28.01
CA ARG A 544 -58.86 -18.10 28.44
C ARG A 544 -57.56 -18.58 27.82
N MET A 545 -57.39 -19.89 27.62
CA MET A 545 -56.21 -20.47 26.97
C MET A 545 -56.13 -20.06 25.49
N MET A 546 -57.28 -20.01 24.79
CA MET A 546 -57.42 -19.38 23.46
C MET A 546 -56.99 -17.90 23.42
N ALA A 547 -56.96 -17.20 24.58
CA ALA A 547 -56.50 -15.82 24.67
C ALA A 547 -55.00 -15.68 25.04
N PHE A 548 -54.40 -16.68 25.72
CA PHE A 548 -53.04 -16.63 26.31
C PHE A 548 -51.88 -16.93 25.34
N GLY A 549 -52.12 -17.08 24.04
CA GLY A 549 -51.02 -17.08 23.06
C GLY A 549 -50.35 -15.70 22.92
N ARG A 550 -49.77 -15.11 24.00
CA ARG A 550 -49.16 -13.74 24.15
C ARG A 550 -48.19 -13.67 25.43
N THR A 551 -46.83 -13.67 25.33
CA THR A 551 -45.63 -14.04 26.26
C THR A 551 -44.92 -13.09 27.34
N GLY A 552 -44.02 -13.57 28.30
CA GLY A 552 -42.94 -12.82 29.13
C GLY A 552 -42.14 -13.50 30.35
N GLN A 553 -40.90 -13.05 30.83
CA GLN A 553 -39.97 -13.59 31.96
C GLN A 553 -38.81 -12.63 32.58
N GLY A 554 -37.97 -13.00 33.63
CA GLY A 554 -36.90 -12.17 34.37
C GLY A 554 -35.64 -12.81 35.15
N LEU A 555 -34.75 -12.07 35.90
CA LEU A 555 -33.31 -12.40 36.33
C LEU A 555 -32.83 -12.15 37.83
N ARG A 556 -31.82 -12.87 38.41
CA ARG A 556 -31.46 -12.89 39.88
C ARG A 556 -30.05 -12.39 40.35
N GLN A 557 -29.93 -11.72 41.53
CA GLN A 557 -28.67 -11.21 42.17
C GLN A 557 -28.70 -11.10 43.73
N PRO A 558 -27.58 -10.92 44.47
CA PRO A 558 -27.58 -10.67 45.92
C PRO A 558 -28.19 -9.31 46.33
N TYR A 559 -29.07 -9.26 47.33
CA TYR A 559 -29.71 -8.04 47.86
C TYR A 559 -30.05 -8.12 49.36
N ARG A 560 -30.20 -6.96 50.01
CA ARG A 560 -30.65 -6.84 51.42
C ARG A 560 -32.10 -6.36 51.47
N PRO A 561 -33.07 -7.19 51.90
CA PRO A 561 -34.48 -6.85 51.74
C PRO A 561 -34.96 -5.70 52.63
N ARG A 562 -34.29 -5.43 53.76
CA ARG A 562 -34.71 -4.39 54.72
C ARG A 562 -34.76 -2.99 54.12
N ALA A 563 -33.75 -2.62 53.33
CA ALA A 563 -33.69 -1.32 52.66
C ALA A 563 -34.81 -1.18 51.60
N LEU A 564 -35.00 -2.21 50.76
CA LEU A 564 -35.97 -2.18 49.66
C LEU A 564 -37.42 -2.07 50.15
N VAL A 565 -37.76 -2.71 51.27
CA VAL A 565 -39.07 -2.57 51.90
C VAL A 565 -39.28 -1.16 52.45
N GLN A 566 -38.25 -0.59 53.09
CA GLN A 566 -38.31 0.76 53.66
C GLN A 566 -38.48 1.84 52.57
N GLU A 567 -37.91 1.61 51.39
CA GLU A 567 -38.09 2.48 50.21
C GLU A 567 -39.47 2.28 49.54
N ALA A 568 -39.88 1.03 49.27
CA ALA A 568 -41.20 0.74 48.67
C ALA A 568 -42.34 1.29 49.53
N TRP A 569 -42.21 1.22 50.85
CA TRP A 569 -43.11 1.87 51.81
C TRP A 569 -43.16 3.39 51.65
N THR A 570 -41.98 4.03 51.63
CA THR A 570 -41.84 5.49 51.52
C THR A 570 -42.47 6.03 50.23
N LEU A 571 -42.49 5.23 49.16
CA LEU A 571 -43.08 5.60 47.87
C LEU A 571 -44.58 5.29 47.78
N ALA A 572 -45.04 4.14 48.28
CA ALA A 572 -46.45 3.76 48.19
C ALA A 572 -47.38 4.72 48.97
N VAL A 573 -46.89 5.25 50.10
CA VAL A 573 -47.67 6.10 51.01
C VAL A 573 -47.62 7.60 50.61
N GLN A 574 -46.79 7.99 49.65
CA GLN A 574 -46.78 9.37 49.14
C GLN A 574 -48.08 9.70 48.39
N GLY A 575 -48.78 10.74 48.86
CA GLY A 575 -50.07 11.17 48.30
C GLY A 575 -51.29 10.48 48.92
N VAL A 576 -51.11 9.65 49.95
CA VAL A 576 -52.22 9.17 50.78
C VAL A 576 -52.82 10.36 51.56
N PRO A 577 -54.15 10.52 51.64
CA PRO A 577 -54.77 11.65 52.34
C PRO A 577 -54.49 11.69 53.85
N GLU A 578 -54.50 12.89 54.45
CA GLU A 578 -54.24 13.12 55.89
C GLU A 578 -55.16 12.34 56.85
N GLY A 579 -56.25 11.75 56.35
CA GLY A 579 -57.19 10.92 57.10
C GLY A 579 -56.82 9.44 57.23
N VAL A 580 -55.66 9.00 56.73
CA VAL A 580 -55.21 7.60 56.77
C VAL A 580 -53.98 7.45 57.68
N GLN A 581 -53.99 6.47 58.59
CA GLN A 581 -52.88 6.20 59.51
C GLN A 581 -51.96 5.10 58.98
N ALA A 582 -50.75 5.46 58.53
CA ALA A 582 -49.79 4.54 57.93
C ALA A 582 -48.56 4.28 58.85
N ARG A 583 -48.12 3.01 59.02
CA ARG A 583 -46.95 2.64 59.85
C ARG A 583 -46.07 1.50 59.27
N LEU A 584 -44.74 1.63 59.41
CA LEU A 584 -43.74 0.62 59.05
C LEU A 584 -42.93 0.17 60.29
N ASP A 585 -42.76 -1.13 60.50
CA ASP A 585 -41.92 -1.72 61.55
C ASP A 585 -40.89 -2.72 60.98
N LEU A 586 -39.60 -2.64 61.35
CA LEU A 586 -38.50 -3.45 60.77
C LEU A 586 -37.71 -4.18 61.85
N ASP A 587 -37.99 -5.47 62.01
CA ASP A 587 -37.70 -6.23 63.24
C ASP A 587 -37.10 -7.61 62.91
N ALA A 588 -36.16 -7.62 61.95
CA ALA A 588 -35.49 -8.79 61.40
C ALA A 588 -33.96 -8.66 61.44
N GLU A 589 -33.27 -9.80 61.43
CA GLU A 589 -31.91 -9.88 60.86
C GLU A 589 -31.95 -9.43 59.38
N ASP A 590 -30.89 -8.80 58.87
CA ASP A 590 -30.79 -8.32 57.48
C ASP A 590 -29.70 -9.09 56.69
N PRO A 591 -29.92 -10.39 56.40
CA PRO A 591 -29.00 -11.21 55.60
C PRO A 591 -29.09 -10.89 54.10
N GLU A 592 -28.07 -11.32 53.37
CA GLU A 592 -27.94 -11.09 51.94
C GLU A 592 -28.57 -12.25 51.14
N LEU A 593 -29.58 -11.95 50.31
CA LEU A 593 -30.40 -12.94 49.57
C LEU A 593 -30.15 -12.88 48.07
N VAL A 594 -30.09 -14.03 47.38
CA VAL A 594 -29.84 -14.09 45.92
C VAL A 594 -31.15 -14.28 45.14
N GLY A 595 -31.66 -13.22 44.52
CA GLY A 595 -32.92 -13.19 43.76
C GLY A 595 -33.11 -11.90 42.95
N ASP A 596 -34.21 -11.75 42.21
CA ASP A 596 -34.48 -10.48 41.53
C ASP A 596 -34.95 -9.42 42.55
N GLY A 597 -34.01 -8.61 43.05
CA GLY A 597 -34.30 -7.56 44.01
C GLY A 597 -35.24 -6.47 43.47
N VAL A 598 -35.32 -6.28 42.14
CA VAL A 598 -36.26 -5.33 41.52
C VAL A 598 -37.63 -5.97 41.38
N ALA A 599 -37.74 -7.22 40.90
CA ALA A 599 -39.02 -7.91 40.90
C ALA A 599 -39.58 -8.02 42.33
N PHE A 600 -38.74 -8.26 43.34
CA PHE A 600 -39.15 -8.22 44.74
C PHE A 600 -39.59 -6.82 45.20
N PHE A 601 -38.89 -5.75 44.81
CA PHE A 601 -39.30 -4.37 45.08
C PHE A 601 -40.60 -3.99 44.36
N GLU A 602 -40.80 -4.42 43.12
CA GLU A 602 -42.05 -4.25 42.37
C GLU A 602 -43.19 -5.08 42.95
N ALA A 603 -42.91 -6.28 43.46
CA ALA A 603 -43.88 -7.07 44.21
C ALA A 603 -44.30 -6.35 45.49
N ALA A 604 -43.33 -5.86 46.28
CA ALA A 604 -43.58 -5.07 47.47
C ALA A 604 -44.40 -3.80 47.15
N LEU A 605 -44.01 -3.04 46.12
CA LEU A 605 -44.67 -1.79 45.72
C LEU A 605 -46.07 -2.04 45.12
N ASN A 606 -46.28 -3.09 44.33
CA ASN A 606 -47.61 -3.45 43.84
C ASN A 606 -48.55 -3.86 44.98
N LEU A 607 -48.06 -4.61 45.98
CA LEU A 607 -48.85 -4.94 47.17
C LEU A 607 -49.19 -3.70 48.00
N LEU A 608 -48.20 -2.86 48.31
CA LEU A 608 -48.40 -1.63 49.07
C LEU A 608 -49.33 -0.64 48.34
N ARG A 609 -49.25 -0.56 47.01
CA ARG A 609 -50.15 0.27 46.19
C ARG A 609 -51.57 -0.30 46.14
N ASN A 610 -51.74 -1.62 46.03
CA ASN A 610 -53.07 -2.23 46.10
C ASN A 610 -53.74 -1.96 47.46
N ALA A 611 -52.96 -2.02 48.54
CA ALA A 611 -53.41 -1.70 49.89
C ALA A 611 -53.80 -0.21 50.05
N VAL A 612 -52.94 0.72 49.62
CA VAL A 612 -53.25 2.17 49.57
C VAL A 612 -54.52 2.46 48.75
N GLN A 613 -54.71 1.78 47.63
CA GLN A 613 -55.90 1.91 46.80
C GLN A 613 -57.13 1.20 47.40
N ALA A 614 -56.96 0.23 48.29
CA ALA A 614 -58.06 -0.40 49.01
C ALA A 614 -58.64 0.54 50.08
N VAL A 615 -57.80 1.18 50.88
CA VAL A 615 -58.21 2.13 51.95
C VAL A 615 -58.94 3.36 51.41
N GLY A 616 -58.47 3.95 50.32
CA GLY A 616 -59.05 5.19 49.78
C GLY A 616 -58.76 6.40 50.67
N ASP A 617 -59.79 7.19 50.99
CA ASP A 617 -59.59 8.52 51.60
C ASP A 617 -59.36 8.51 53.13
N ARG A 618 -59.75 7.45 53.84
CA ARG A 618 -59.68 7.34 55.32
C ARG A 618 -59.57 5.88 55.76
N GLY A 619 -58.72 5.59 56.74
CA GLY A 619 -58.48 4.24 57.28
C GLY A 619 -57.06 4.07 57.83
N SER A 620 -56.47 2.88 57.70
CA SER A 620 -55.15 2.53 58.22
C SER A 620 -54.41 1.51 57.35
N LEU A 621 -53.08 1.62 57.36
CA LEU A 621 -52.15 0.82 56.56
C LEU A 621 -50.93 0.46 57.41
N ARG A 622 -50.46 -0.78 57.36
CA ARG A 622 -49.27 -1.22 58.08
C ARG A 622 -48.39 -2.12 57.22
N ALA A 623 -47.07 -2.00 57.36
CA ALA A 623 -46.14 -3.00 56.83
C ALA A 623 -45.10 -3.42 57.88
N ARG A 624 -44.68 -4.70 57.84
CA ARG A 624 -43.65 -5.24 58.74
C ARG A 624 -42.71 -6.20 58.02
N LEU A 625 -41.41 -6.13 58.35
CA LEU A 625 -40.40 -7.11 57.94
C LEU A 625 -39.84 -7.84 59.17
N SER A 626 -39.87 -9.17 59.18
CA SER A 626 -39.43 -10.03 60.30
C SER A 626 -38.87 -11.38 59.83
N SER A 627 -37.88 -11.94 60.54
CA SER A 627 -37.34 -13.28 60.29
C SER A 627 -38.00 -14.33 61.20
N GLU A 628 -38.33 -15.50 60.66
CA GLU A 628 -39.03 -16.59 61.36
C GLU A 628 -38.32 -17.94 61.12
N THR A 629 -38.11 -18.72 62.18
CA THR A 629 -37.66 -20.12 62.10
C THR A 629 -38.87 -21.04 62.18
N VAL A 630 -38.93 -22.02 61.28
CA VAL A 630 -40.04 -22.95 61.12
C VAL A 630 -39.53 -24.36 61.42
N ASP A 631 -40.06 -25.01 62.46
CA ASP A 631 -39.59 -26.34 62.90
C ASP A 631 -40.30 -27.50 62.18
N GLN A 632 -41.52 -27.26 61.67
CA GLN A 632 -42.33 -28.20 60.90
C GLN A 632 -42.96 -27.49 59.69
N PRO A 633 -43.11 -28.13 58.52
CA PRO A 633 -43.51 -27.45 57.28
C PRO A 633 -44.86 -26.72 57.42
N ARG A 634 -44.97 -25.49 56.91
CA ARG A 634 -46.18 -24.67 56.98
C ARG A 634 -46.59 -24.14 55.60
N VAL A 635 -47.82 -24.43 55.20
CA VAL A 635 -48.38 -24.05 53.89
C VAL A 635 -49.05 -22.68 53.97
N LEU A 636 -48.99 -21.91 52.88
CA LEU A 636 -49.53 -20.54 52.76
C LEU A 636 -50.36 -20.37 51.47
N TRP A 637 -50.87 -19.17 51.22
CA TRP A 637 -51.75 -18.84 50.08
C TRP A 637 -51.12 -19.04 48.68
N GLN A 638 -49.81 -18.88 48.53
CA GLN A 638 -49.02 -19.29 47.37
C GLN A 638 -47.70 -19.89 47.84
N GLY A 639 -47.47 -21.18 47.59
CA GLY A 639 -46.26 -21.87 48.06
C GLY A 639 -46.29 -22.24 49.55
N SER A 640 -45.14 -22.69 50.06
CA SER A 640 -45.01 -23.28 51.40
C SER A 640 -43.66 -22.98 52.03
N LEU A 641 -43.66 -22.71 53.34
CA LEU A 641 -42.45 -22.64 54.14
C LEU A 641 -42.03 -24.06 54.52
N ARG A 642 -40.84 -24.46 54.08
CA ARG A 642 -40.18 -25.69 54.56
C ARG A 642 -39.54 -25.42 55.94
N PRO A 643 -39.25 -26.46 56.74
CA PRO A 643 -38.45 -26.29 57.95
C PRO A 643 -37.13 -25.59 57.64
N GLY A 644 -36.74 -24.64 58.48
CA GLY A 644 -35.64 -23.71 58.22
C GLY A 644 -36.00 -22.25 58.47
N ARG A 645 -35.17 -21.32 57.98
CA ARG A 645 -35.26 -19.88 58.28
C ARG A 645 -35.83 -19.11 57.08
N TRP A 646 -36.75 -18.18 57.36
CA TRP A 646 -37.46 -17.39 56.36
C TRP A 646 -37.52 -15.92 56.73
N LEU A 647 -37.64 -15.04 55.74
CA LEU A 647 -37.89 -13.62 55.90
C LEU A 647 -39.27 -13.27 55.35
N GLY A 648 -40.13 -12.64 56.17
CA GLY A 648 -41.50 -12.28 55.81
C GLY A 648 -41.72 -10.77 55.76
N LEU A 649 -42.16 -10.25 54.60
CA LEU A 649 -42.71 -8.91 54.40
C LEU A 649 -44.23 -8.98 54.45
N ARG A 650 -44.86 -8.45 55.49
CA ARG A 650 -46.31 -8.31 55.61
C ARG A 650 -46.78 -6.89 55.29
N VAL A 651 -47.92 -6.78 54.62
CA VAL A 651 -48.67 -5.54 54.34
C VAL A 651 -50.12 -5.75 54.77
N GLU A 652 -50.70 -4.83 55.54
CA GLU A 652 -52.05 -4.89 56.13
C GLU A 652 -52.80 -3.57 55.83
N ASP A 653 -54.04 -3.63 55.34
CA ASP A 653 -54.98 -2.51 55.17
C ASP A 653 -56.33 -2.81 55.82
N ASP A 654 -57.07 -1.76 56.19
CA ASP A 654 -58.46 -1.82 56.69
C ASP A 654 -59.50 -1.34 55.66
N GLY A 655 -59.17 -1.47 54.36
CA GLY A 655 -60.08 -1.14 53.28
C GLY A 655 -61.35 -2.02 53.28
N PRO A 656 -62.17 -2.00 52.20
CA PRO A 656 -63.39 -2.80 52.11
C PRO A 656 -63.14 -4.32 52.09
N GLY A 657 -61.90 -4.76 52.28
CA GLY A 657 -61.43 -6.12 52.08
C GLY A 657 -61.35 -6.48 50.60
N ILE A 658 -60.65 -7.58 50.34
CA ILE A 658 -60.89 -8.35 49.14
C ILE A 658 -61.83 -9.47 49.59
N ASP A 659 -63.11 -9.36 49.23
CA ASP A 659 -64.07 -10.43 49.50
C ASP A 659 -63.48 -11.77 49.00
N ALA A 660 -63.63 -12.84 49.79
CA ALA A 660 -62.79 -14.04 49.68
C ALA A 660 -62.90 -14.72 48.30
N GLU A 661 -63.98 -14.42 47.57
CA GLU A 661 -64.24 -14.79 46.18
C GLU A 661 -63.21 -14.28 45.15
N HIS A 662 -62.63 -13.09 45.36
CA HIS A 662 -61.71 -12.48 44.39
C HIS A 662 -60.27 -12.99 44.52
N LEU A 663 -59.91 -13.55 45.69
CA LEU A 663 -58.54 -13.92 46.04
C LEU A 663 -57.85 -14.80 44.98
N PRO A 664 -58.40 -15.96 44.56
CA PRO A 664 -57.63 -16.93 43.79
C PRO A 664 -57.18 -16.46 42.41
N ARG A 665 -57.82 -15.40 41.88
CA ARG A 665 -57.57 -14.87 40.53
C ARG A 665 -56.67 -13.65 40.47
N LEU A 666 -56.36 -13.05 41.62
CA LEU A 666 -55.56 -11.82 41.74
C LEU A 666 -54.25 -11.84 40.93
N LEU A 667 -53.67 -13.04 40.75
CA LEU A 667 -52.35 -13.25 40.16
C LEU A 667 -52.36 -13.52 38.63
N GLU A 668 -53.51 -13.44 37.96
CA GLU A 668 -53.61 -13.57 36.49
C GLU A 668 -53.22 -12.25 35.80
N PRO A 669 -52.31 -12.22 34.79
CA PRO A 669 -52.03 -11.01 34.03
C PRO A 669 -53.31 -10.40 33.43
N PHE A 670 -53.49 -9.10 33.65
CA PHE A 670 -54.67 -8.31 33.25
C PHE A 670 -55.97 -8.57 34.04
N TYR A 671 -55.96 -9.32 35.16
CA TYR A 671 -57.14 -9.45 36.03
C TYR A 671 -57.22 -8.37 37.12
N SER A 672 -58.26 -7.55 37.09
CA SER A 672 -58.59 -6.61 38.17
C SER A 672 -60.09 -6.58 38.45
N THR A 673 -60.43 -6.51 39.73
CA THR A 673 -61.79 -6.28 40.25
C THR A 673 -62.25 -4.82 40.05
N ARG A 674 -61.36 -3.93 39.58
CA ARG A 674 -61.61 -2.50 39.36
C ARG A 674 -61.20 -2.03 37.95
N SER A 675 -61.30 -2.91 36.96
CA SER A 675 -60.89 -2.63 35.57
C SER A 675 -61.59 -1.41 34.95
N ALA A 676 -62.88 -1.20 35.25
CA ALA A 676 -63.64 -0.02 34.83
C ALA A 676 -63.18 1.32 35.46
N GLN A 677 -62.33 1.26 36.48
CA GLN A 677 -61.77 2.41 37.22
C GLN A 677 -60.25 2.56 36.98
N GLY A 678 -59.72 1.93 35.94
CA GLY A 678 -58.29 1.99 35.58
C GLY A 678 -57.40 0.89 36.19
N GLY A 679 -57.99 -0.13 36.82
CA GLY A 679 -57.26 -1.28 37.33
C GLY A 679 -56.66 -2.13 36.20
N THR A 680 -55.34 -2.05 36.00
CA THR A 680 -54.63 -2.74 34.89
C THR A 680 -54.57 -4.26 35.03
N GLY A 681 -54.79 -4.77 36.24
CA GLY A 681 -54.78 -6.21 36.55
C GLY A 681 -53.44 -6.92 36.37
N LEU A 682 -52.36 -6.17 36.12
CA LEU A 682 -51.01 -6.71 35.99
C LEU A 682 -50.27 -6.77 37.33
N GLY A 683 -50.66 -5.96 38.32
CA GLY A 683 -49.89 -5.76 39.55
C GLY A 683 -49.65 -7.04 40.34
N LEU A 684 -50.72 -7.73 40.76
CA LEU A 684 -50.60 -8.98 41.53
C LEU A 684 -50.09 -10.17 40.68
N ALA A 685 -50.18 -10.09 39.35
CA ALA A 685 -49.51 -11.04 38.45
C ALA A 685 -47.99 -10.84 38.40
N VAL A 686 -47.52 -9.57 38.43
CA VAL A 686 -46.10 -9.23 38.59
C VAL A 686 -45.60 -9.61 39.98
N VAL A 687 -46.41 -9.43 41.04
CA VAL A 687 -46.12 -9.94 42.39
C VAL A 687 -45.89 -11.46 42.37
N HIS A 688 -46.78 -12.22 41.73
CA HIS A 688 -46.61 -13.68 41.64
C HIS A 688 -45.42 -14.08 40.79
N ALA A 689 -45.21 -13.43 39.64
CA ALA A 689 -44.03 -13.65 38.80
C ALA A 689 -42.74 -13.44 39.61
N ALA A 690 -42.60 -12.28 40.28
CA ALA A 690 -41.47 -11.95 41.13
C ALA A 690 -41.23 -12.94 42.29
N VAL A 691 -42.28 -13.30 43.02
CA VAL A 691 -42.15 -14.18 44.19
C VAL A 691 -41.78 -15.60 43.76
N ARG A 692 -42.38 -16.11 42.68
CA ARG A 692 -42.01 -17.39 42.07
C ARG A 692 -40.59 -17.36 41.50
N ASP A 693 -40.24 -16.26 40.82
CA ASP A 693 -38.92 -16.01 40.24
C ASP A 693 -37.86 -15.69 41.33
N ALA A 694 -38.25 -15.60 42.61
CA ALA A 694 -37.39 -15.60 43.79
C ALA A 694 -37.45 -16.90 44.62
N HIS A 695 -38.27 -17.89 44.23
CA HIS A 695 -38.62 -19.09 45.02
C HIS A 695 -39.21 -18.81 46.41
N GLY A 696 -39.89 -17.68 46.55
CA GLY A 696 -40.64 -17.31 47.75
C GLY A 696 -42.05 -17.92 47.81
N ALA A 697 -42.78 -17.52 48.84
CA ALA A 697 -44.19 -17.83 49.06
C ALA A 697 -44.99 -16.55 49.35
N ILE A 698 -46.33 -16.61 49.29
CA ILE A 698 -47.24 -15.52 49.67
C ILE A 698 -48.28 -16.07 50.67
N ASP A 699 -48.62 -15.32 51.71
CA ASP A 699 -49.81 -15.53 52.55
C ASP A 699 -50.83 -14.41 52.29
N LEU A 700 -52.13 -14.71 52.40
CA LEU A 700 -53.22 -13.73 52.22
C LEU A 700 -54.35 -14.01 53.20
N ARG A 701 -54.73 -12.97 53.96
CA ARG A 701 -55.83 -12.99 54.94
C ARG A 701 -56.66 -11.73 54.74
N THR A 702 -57.96 -11.86 54.60
CA THR A 702 -58.84 -10.72 54.31
C THR A 702 -60.29 -11.16 54.47
N ALA A 703 -61.16 -10.23 54.84
CA ALA A 703 -62.60 -10.44 54.85
C ALA A 703 -63.32 -9.13 54.43
N PRO A 704 -64.50 -9.22 53.79
CA PRO A 704 -65.22 -8.06 53.30
C PRO A 704 -65.66 -7.15 54.47
N GLY A 705 -65.31 -5.88 54.38
CA GLY A 705 -65.50 -4.89 55.45
C GLY A 705 -64.49 -4.97 56.61
N GLU A 706 -63.53 -5.91 56.59
CA GLU A 706 -62.53 -6.12 57.65
C GLU A 706 -61.07 -5.93 57.17
N GLY A 707 -60.85 -5.52 55.92
CA GLY A 707 -59.52 -5.23 55.38
C GLY A 707 -58.76 -6.40 54.75
N THR A 708 -57.51 -6.16 54.36
CA THR A 708 -56.66 -7.10 53.60
C THR A 708 -55.25 -7.20 54.21
N THR A 709 -54.66 -8.39 54.23
CA THR A 709 -53.31 -8.64 54.75
C THR A 709 -52.57 -9.61 53.85
N ILE A 710 -51.49 -9.16 53.21
CA ILE A 710 -50.68 -9.95 52.26
C ILE A 710 -49.24 -10.06 52.80
N THR A 711 -48.68 -11.27 52.89
CA THR A 711 -47.30 -11.50 53.36
C THR A 711 -46.45 -12.20 52.31
N LEU A 712 -45.42 -11.54 51.77
CA LEU A 712 -44.38 -12.20 50.96
C LEU A 712 -43.35 -12.88 51.87
N TYR A 713 -42.99 -14.13 51.58
CA TYR A 713 -41.96 -14.88 52.28
C TYR A 713 -40.81 -15.26 51.34
N LEU A 714 -39.58 -15.10 51.80
CA LEU A 714 -38.35 -15.42 51.08
C LEU A 714 -37.45 -16.36 51.92
N PRO A 715 -36.77 -17.35 51.31
CA PRO A 715 -35.90 -18.26 52.06
C PRO A 715 -34.59 -17.60 52.49
N LEU A 716 -34.11 -17.91 53.70
CA LEU A 716 -32.80 -17.47 54.23
C LEU A 716 -31.80 -18.65 54.23
N PRO A 717 -30.52 -18.46 53.85
CA PRO A 717 -29.50 -19.52 53.92
C PRO A 717 -29.06 -19.84 55.36
N GLU A 718 -28.65 -21.09 55.61
CA GLU A 718 -28.04 -21.52 56.88
C GLU A 718 -26.55 -21.15 56.97
N PRO A 719 -26.01 -20.85 58.17
CA PRO A 719 -24.64 -20.43 58.34
C PRO A 719 -23.65 -21.60 58.32
N ALA A 720 -22.95 -21.80 57.21
CA ALA A 720 -21.75 -22.64 57.18
C ALA A 720 -20.55 -21.84 57.70
N ALA A 721 -19.89 -22.34 58.76
CA ALA A 721 -18.50 -22.00 59.00
C ALA A 721 -17.64 -22.63 57.91
N ALA A 722 -16.69 -21.89 57.32
CA ALA A 722 -15.64 -22.52 56.52
C ALA A 722 -14.81 -23.43 57.45
N PRO A 723 -14.70 -24.75 57.15
CA PRO A 723 -13.62 -25.18 56.26
C PRO A 723 -13.88 -26.43 55.36
N THR A 724 -13.16 -26.46 54.23
CA THR A 724 -12.62 -27.61 53.44
C THR A 724 -13.49 -28.85 53.06
N ALA A 725 -13.46 -29.22 51.78
CA ALA A 725 -14.10 -30.41 51.18
C ALA A 725 -13.43 -31.77 51.53
N PRO A 726 -14.17 -32.90 51.47
CA PRO A 726 -14.04 -33.87 50.35
C PRO A 726 -15.38 -34.58 49.94
N GLY A 727 -15.40 -35.39 48.85
CA GLY A 727 -16.61 -36.10 48.35
C GLY A 727 -16.35 -37.49 47.70
N VAL A 728 -17.42 -38.26 47.37
CA VAL A 728 -17.43 -39.61 46.73
C VAL A 728 -18.78 -39.88 45.96
N GLU A 729 -18.79 -40.77 44.95
CA GLU A 729 -19.90 -41.17 44.03
C GLU A 729 -20.42 -42.63 44.23
N GLU A 730 -21.57 -43.03 43.61
CA GLU A 730 -22.13 -44.41 43.47
C GLU A 730 -23.35 -44.44 42.47
N ALA A 731 -23.91 -45.53 41.92
CA ALA A 731 -23.45 -46.67 41.06
C ALA A 731 -24.69 -47.36 40.36
N ALA A 732 -24.55 -48.24 39.34
CA ALA A 732 -25.64 -48.65 38.38
C ALA A 732 -26.11 -50.16 38.39
N TRP A 733 -27.17 -50.50 37.62
CA TRP A 733 -27.87 -51.84 37.57
C TRP A 733 -27.94 -52.51 36.17
N SER A 734 -27.98 -53.86 36.12
CA SER A 734 -28.25 -54.71 34.93
C SER A 734 -29.08 -55.99 35.23
N GLY A 735 -29.69 -56.57 34.17
CA GLY A 735 -30.50 -57.80 34.12
C GLY A 735 -29.72 -59.11 33.88
N GLN A 736 -30.42 -60.23 33.62
CA GLN A 736 -29.88 -61.60 33.66
C GLN A 736 -30.24 -62.50 32.46
N GLY A 737 -30.51 -61.92 31.29
CA GLY A 737 -30.76 -62.64 30.03
C GLY A 737 -32.23 -62.93 29.75
N GLU A 738 -33.16 -62.26 30.43
CA GLU A 738 -34.60 -62.43 30.17
C GLU A 738 -35.00 -61.90 28.79
N VAL A 739 -35.82 -62.64 28.04
CA VAL A 739 -36.19 -62.28 26.65
C VAL A 739 -37.29 -61.23 26.62
N VAL A 740 -37.10 -60.13 25.88
CA VAL A 740 -38.05 -59.01 25.77
C VAL A 740 -38.50 -58.79 24.32
N LEU A 741 -39.79 -58.95 24.04
CA LEU A 741 -40.38 -58.62 22.74
C LEU A 741 -40.52 -57.10 22.60
N VAL A 742 -39.99 -56.51 21.53
CA VAL A 742 -40.06 -55.06 21.25
C VAL A 742 -40.79 -54.84 19.92
N VAL A 743 -41.82 -53.99 19.90
CA VAL A 743 -42.65 -53.76 18.71
C VAL A 743 -42.95 -52.28 18.51
N ASP A 744 -42.53 -51.72 17.39
CA ASP A 744 -42.72 -50.30 17.04
C ASP A 744 -42.69 -50.22 15.50
N ASP A 745 -43.58 -49.45 14.86
CA ASP A 745 -43.62 -49.39 13.40
C ASP A 745 -42.47 -48.56 12.80
N GLU A 746 -41.68 -47.88 13.64
CA GLU A 746 -40.41 -47.27 13.27
C GLU A 746 -39.22 -48.24 13.56
N PRO A 747 -38.62 -48.89 12.54
CA PRO A 747 -37.61 -49.93 12.75
C PRO A 747 -36.34 -49.46 13.48
N ALA A 748 -36.05 -48.16 13.44
CA ALA A 748 -34.91 -47.58 14.15
C ALA A 748 -35.16 -47.47 15.65
N LEU A 749 -36.40 -47.16 16.07
CA LEU A 749 -36.78 -47.14 17.48
C LEU A 749 -36.84 -48.55 18.06
N VAL A 750 -37.28 -49.53 17.26
CA VAL A 750 -37.10 -50.96 17.58
C VAL A 750 -35.63 -51.27 17.84
N ALA A 751 -34.75 -51.07 16.85
CA ALA A 751 -33.33 -51.44 16.97
C ALA A 751 -32.60 -50.74 18.14
N LEU A 752 -32.97 -49.49 18.46
CA LEU A 752 -32.39 -48.73 19.57
C LEU A 752 -32.90 -49.23 20.93
N LEU A 753 -34.18 -49.63 21.02
CA LEU A 753 -34.73 -50.30 22.18
C LEU A 753 -34.12 -51.69 22.38
N GLU A 754 -33.87 -52.43 21.29
CA GLU A 754 -33.11 -53.67 21.36
C GLU A 754 -31.70 -53.42 21.94
N GLU A 755 -30.94 -52.48 21.37
CA GLU A 755 -29.58 -52.16 21.81
C GLU A 755 -29.53 -51.74 23.30
N HIS A 756 -30.39 -50.81 23.74
CA HIS A 756 -30.46 -50.39 25.15
C HIS A 756 -30.81 -51.54 26.09
N LEU A 757 -31.74 -52.42 25.72
CA LEU A 757 -32.11 -53.58 26.53
C LEU A 757 -30.99 -54.63 26.58
N ALA A 758 -30.28 -54.84 25.46
CA ALA A 758 -29.12 -55.73 25.40
C ALA A 758 -27.94 -55.22 26.25
N GLU A 759 -27.64 -53.92 26.20
CA GLU A 759 -26.63 -53.29 27.06
C GLU A 759 -26.95 -53.44 28.56
N ARG A 760 -28.24 -53.46 28.92
CA ARG A 760 -28.69 -53.73 30.29
C ARG A 760 -28.87 -55.21 30.59
N GLY A 761 -28.43 -56.12 29.72
CA GLY A 761 -28.35 -57.55 30.00
C GLY A 761 -29.66 -58.32 29.82
N PHE A 762 -30.59 -57.82 29.00
CA PHE A 762 -31.76 -58.57 28.53
C PHE A 762 -31.50 -59.17 27.13
N GLU A 763 -32.30 -60.14 26.69
CA GLU A 763 -32.26 -60.64 25.29
C GLU A 763 -33.44 -60.02 24.51
N PRO A 764 -33.25 -58.90 23.81
CA PRO A 764 -34.34 -58.28 23.05
C PRO A 764 -34.68 -59.07 21.78
N ARG A 765 -35.93 -58.99 21.33
CA ARG A 765 -36.37 -59.42 19.99
C ARG A 765 -37.32 -58.40 19.40
N GLY A 766 -36.82 -57.63 18.44
CA GLY A 766 -37.49 -56.52 17.79
C GLY A 766 -38.27 -56.90 16.54
N PHE A 767 -39.42 -56.26 16.37
CA PHE A 767 -40.27 -56.41 15.18
C PHE A 767 -40.85 -55.05 14.76
N SER A 768 -40.69 -54.69 13.50
CA SER A 768 -41.34 -53.51 12.89
C SER A 768 -42.70 -53.81 12.23
N ASP A 769 -43.17 -55.05 12.34
CA ASP A 769 -44.53 -55.44 11.96
C ASP A 769 -45.18 -56.23 13.10
N ALA A 770 -46.26 -55.67 13.65
CA ALA A 770 -46.98 -56.24 14.78
C ALA A 770 -47.61 -57.61 14.50
N GLU A 771 -47.92 -57.95 13.24
CA GLU A 771 -48.49 -59.26 12.90
C GLU A 771 -47.40 -60.35 12.83
N LEU A 772 -46.16 -60.00 12.44
CA LEU A 772 -45.01 -60.90 12.51
C LEU A 772 -44.55 -61.09 13.97
N ALA A 773 -44.61 -60.03 14.78
CA ALA A 773 -44.39 -60.12 16.23
C ALA A 773 -45.38 -61.07 16.91
N TRP A 774 -46.66 -61.01 16.53
CA TRP A 774 -47.70 -61.91 17.02
C TRP A 774 -47.39 -63.38 16.68
N GLN A 775 -47.07 -63.68 15.41
CA GLN A 775 -46.76 -65.05 14.97
C GLN A 775 -45.53 -65.64 15.69
N ALA A 776 -44.51 -64.82 15.93
CA ALA A 776 -43.33 -65.23 16.70
C ALA A 776 -43.64 -65.54 18.18
N PHE A 777 -44.59 -64.81 18.78
CA PHE A 777 -45.05 -65.07 20.15
C PHE A 777 -45.95 -66.31 20.23
N GLU A 778 -46.86 -66.51 19.27
CA GLU A 778 -47.79 -67.64 19.23
C GLU A 778 -47.10 -69.00 19.07
N ALA A 779 -45.98 -69.05 18.36
CA ALA A 779 -45.20 -70.28 18.16
C ALA A 779 -44.54 -70.82 19.45
N GLU A 780 -44.04 -69.93 20.32
CA GLU A 780 -43.36 -70.30 21.58
C GLU A 780 -43.76 -69.37 22.76
N PRO A 781 -45.02 -69.42 23.27
CA PRO A 781 -45.56 -68.42 24.20
C PRO A 781 -44.89 -68.36 25.59
N GLY A 782 -44.07 -69.36 25.93
CA GLY A 782 -43.33 -69.44 27.20
C GLY A 782 -41.96 -68.76 27.19
N LEU A 783 -41.47 -68.30 26.02
CA LEU A 783 -40.11 -67.79 25.87
C LEU A 783 -39.93 -66.35 26.37
N PHE A 784 -40.95 -65.50 26.20
CA PHE A 784 -40.86 -64.06 26.44
C PHE A 784 -41.21 -63.69 27.89
N ALA A 785 -40.32 -62.94 28.54
CA ALA A 785 -40.51 -62.42 29.90
C ALA A 785 -41.25 -61.08 29.92
N ALA A 786 -41.02 -60.22 28.91
CA ALA A 786 -41.72 -58.94 28.76
C ALA A 786 -42.07 -58.62 27.29
N VAL A 787 -43.04 -57.74 27.10
CA VAL A 787 -43.46 -57.15 25.82
C VAL A 787 -43.50 -55.62 25.96
N LEU A 788 -42.81 -54.90 25.08
CA LEU A 788 -42.82 -53.44 24.96
C LEU A 788 -43.34 -53.07 23.56
N SER A 789 -44.44 -52.32 23.49
CA SER A 789 -45.10 -51.98 22.21
C SER A 789 -45.41 -50.48 22.07
N ASP A 790 -45.29 -49.90 20.88
CA ASP A 790 -46.01 -48.65 20.58
C ASP A 790 -47.51 -48.92 20.45
N GLN A 791 -48.31 -47.89 20.71
CA GLN A 791 -49.74 -47.89 20.46
C GLN A 791 -50.10 -47.72 18.98
N ALA A 792 -49.40 -46.82 18.28
CA ALA A 792 -49.91 -46.18 17.05
C ALA A 792 -49.56 -46.91 15.74
N MET A 793 -49.43 -48.23 15.79
CA MET A 793 -48.89 -49.04 14.69
C MET A 793 -49.94 -49.40 13.61
N PRO A 794 -49.56 -49.52 12.32
CA PRO A 794 -50.44 -49.97 11.25
C PRO A 794 -50.89 -51.43 11.39
N ARG A 795 -52.09 -51.72 10.87
CA ARG A 795 -52.76 -53.05 10.83
C ARG A 795 -53.15 -53.64 12.19
N LEU A 796 -52.22 -53.75 13.14
CA LEU A 796 -52.46 -54.29 14.49
C LEU A 796 -51.85 -53.35 15.54
N GLY A 797 -52.70 -52.75 16.39
CA GLY A 797 -52.26 -51.80 17.42
C GLY A 797 -51.73 -52.49 18.69
N GLY A 798 -50.82 -51.84 19.41
CA GLY A 798 -50.08 -52.45 20.53
C GLY A 798 -50.93 -53.02 21.67
N LEU A 799 -52.07 -52.39 21.98
CA LEU A 799 -53.04 -52.93 22.95
C LEU A 799 -53.61 -54.29 22.52
N GLU A 800 -53.97 -54.43 21.24
CA GLU A 800 -54.58 -55.65 20.71
C GLU A 800 -53.54 -56.79 20.62
N LEU A 801 -52.30 -56.45 20.28
CA LEU A 801 -51.18 -57.39 20.34
C LEU A 801 -50.95 -57.91 21.77
N ILE A 802 -50.91 -57.02 22.77
CA ILE A 802 -50.68 -57.39 24.17
C ILE A 802 -51.81 -58.28 24.73
N GLU A 803 -53.08 -58.02 24.38
CA GLU A 803 -54.21 -58.89 24.75
C GLU A 803 -54.07 -60.30 24.17
N ARG A 804 -53.64 -60.42 22.91
CA ARG A 804 -53.42 -61.71 22.26
C ARG A 804 -52.32 -62.50 22.99
N CYS A 805 -51.19 -61.87 23.31
CA CYS A 805 -50.06 -62.49 24.03
C CYS A 805 -50.46 -62.99 25.43
N ARG A 806 -51.16 -62.18 26.22
CA ARG A 806 -51.56 -62.53 27.59
C ARG A 806 -52.54 -63.71 27.67
N ARG A 807 -53.34 -63.98 26.62
CA ARG A 807 -54.25 -65.15 26.59
C ARG A 807 -53.51 -66.48 26.50
N LEU A 808 -52.35 -66.53 25.83
CA LEU A 808 -51.51 -67.71 25.73
C LEU A 808 -50.53 -67.84 26.91
N SER A 809 -50.02 -66.71 27.41
CA SER A 809 -49.07 -66.67 28.53
C SER A 809 -49.45 -65.59 29.56
N PRO A 810 -50.28 -65.92 30.58
CA PRO A 810 -50.82 -64.92 31.51
C PRO A 810 -49.80 -64.20 32.41
N GLY A 811 -48.57 -64.72 32.51
CA GLY A 811 -47.51 -64.25 33.42
C GLY A 811 -46.47 -63.32 32.79
N VAL A 812 -46.62 -62.94 31.52
CA VAL A 812 -45.68 -62.04 30.81
C VAL A 812 -45.83 -60.58 31.26
N VAL A 813 -44.73 -59.85 31.38
CA VAL A 813 -44.71 -58.40 31.66
C VAL A 813 -45.07 -57.63 30.39
N THR A 814 -45.80 -56.52 30.51
CA THR A 814 -46.41 -55.83 29.35
C THR A 814 -46.35 -54.32 29.52
N ILE A 815 -45.78 -53.61 28.56
CA ILE A 815 -45.47 -52.17 28.63
C ILE A 815 -45.86 -51.51 27.29
N ILE A 816 -46.41 -50.29 27.35
CA ILE A 816 -46.69 -49.49 26.15
C ILE A 816 -45.96 -48.15 26.17
N ALA A 817 -45.45 -47.73 25.01
CA ALA A 817 -44.98 -46.38 24.73
C ALA A 817 -46.05 -45.57 23.95
N THR A 818 -46.22 -44.27 24.22
CA THR A 818 -47.11 -43.40 23.40
C THR A 818 -46.71 -41.92 23.39
N ALA A 819 -46.78 -41.26 22.24
CA ALA A 819 -46.51 -39.82 22.09
C ALA A 819 -47.73 -38.91 22.35
N TYR A 820 -48.93 -39.48 22.50
CA TYR A 820 -50.17 -38.71 22.67
C TYR A 820 -51.00 -39.29 23.84
N GLY A 821 -50.79 -38.69 25.01
CA GLY A 821 -51.54 -38.97 26.24
C GLY A 821 -52.90 -38.27 26.25
N GLY A 822 -53.78 -38.61 25.31
CA GLY A 822 -55.20 -38.28 25.44
C GLY A 822 -55.77 -38.85 26.75
N THR A 823 -56.74 -38.17 27.37
CA THR A 823 -57.09 -38.31 28.80
C THR A 823 -57.54 -39.70 29.28
N ASP A 824 -57.74 -40.67 28.38
CA ASP A 824 -58.30 -42.00 28.67
C ASP A 824 -57.36 -43.17 28.31
N PHE A 825 -56.09 -42.89 27.97
CA PHE A 825 -55.19 -43.90 27.43
C PHE A 825 -54.76 -44.98 28.45
N GLY A 826 -54.46 -44.59 29.69
CA GLY A 826 -53.92 -45.50 30.71
C GLY A 826 -54.89 -46.60 31.18
N ALA A 827 -56.21 -46.35 31.15
CA ALA A 827 -57.20 -47.32 31.59
C ALA A 827 -57.38 -48.48 30.58
N ARG A 828 -57.41 -48.15 29.29
CA ARG A 828 -57.45 -49.14 28.19
C ARG A 828 -56.22 -50.06 28.21
N ALA A 829 -55.05 -49.50 28.55
CA ALA A 829 -53.84 -50.26 28.79
C ALA A 829 -54.00 -51.26 29.95
N SER A 830 -54.46 -50.83 31.11
CA SER A 830 -54.62 -51.73 32.26
C SER A 830 -55.62 -52.88 32.00
N ALA A 831 -56.72 -52.62 31.28
CA ALA A 831 -57.72 -53.64 30.93
C ALA A 831 -57.20 -54.67 29.91
N ALA A 832 -56.39 -54.23 28.93
CA ALA A 832 -55.62 -55.12 28.05
C ALA A 832 -54.53 -55.92 28.81
N GLY A 833 -54.34 -55.64 30.10
CA GLY A 833 -53.37 -56.29 30.98
C GLY A 833 -51.96 -55.69 30.90
N VAL A 834 -51.81 -54.46 30.41
CA VAL A 834 -50.56 -53.67 30.42
C VAL A 834 -50.23 -53.24 31.86
N GLN A 835 -48.96 -53.35 32.23
CA GLN A 835 -48.43 -53.16 33.59
C GLN A 835 -47.70 -51.82 33.77
N ALA A 836 -47.25 -51.19 32.68
CA ALA A 836 -46.79 -49.80 32.67
C ALA A 836 -47.05 -49.12 31.32
N VAL A 837 -47.26 -47.80 31.36
CA VAL A 837 -47.32 -46.94 30.17
C VAL A 837 -46.27 -45.86 30.33
N LEU A 838 -45.49 -45.62 29.28
CA LEU A 838 -44.41 -44.64 29.24
C LEU A 838 -44.71 -43.59 28.17
N ALA A 839 -44.49 -42.32 28.49
CA ALA A 839 -44.62 -41.25 27.50
C ALA A 839 -43.45 -41.32 26.52
N LYS A 840 -43.73 -41.25 25.21
CA LYS A 840 -42.72 -40.93 24.20
C LYS A 840 -42.47 -39.40 24.25
N PRO A 841 -41.22 -38.92 24.17
CA PRO A 841 -39.99 -39.72 24.04
C PRO A 841 -39.64 -40.46 25.34
N LEU A 842 -39.33 -41.76 25.20
CA LEU A 842 -39.05 -42.65 26.32
C LEU A 842 -37.80 -42.19 27.09
N SER A 843 -37.93 -42.04 28.41
CA SER A 843 -36.79 -41.82 29.29
C SER A 843 -36.14 -43.14 29.65
N TRP A 844 -34.83 -43.30 29.37
CA TRP A 844 -34.08 -44.51 29.73
C TRP A 844 -34.12 -44.79 31.23
N SER A 845 -33.92 -43.78 32.08
CA SER A 845 -33.97 -43.98 33.54
C SER A 845 -35.37 -44.35 34.02
N GLU A 846 -36.43 -43.93 33.33
CA GLU A 846 -37.81 -44.31 33.65
C GLU A 846 -38.13 -45.73 33.17
N LEU A 847 -37.72 -46.09 31.94
CA LEU A 847 -37.81 -47.44 31.39
C LEU A 847 -37.03 -48.44 32.25
N ASP A 848 -35.79 -48.12 32.60
CA ASP A 848 -34.93 -48.92 33.48
C ASP A 848 -35.55 -49.09 34.86
N ALA A 849 -36.03 -48.02 35.49
CA ALA A 849 -36.69 -48.09 36.80
C ALA A 849 -38.00 -48.89 36.77
N VAL A 850 -38.75 -48.82 35.66
CA VAL A 850 -39.99 -49.59 35.45
C VAL A 850 -39.68 -51.07 35.22
N LEU A 851 -38.71 -51.41 34.38
CA LEU A 851 -38.26 -52.78 34.16
C LEU A 851 -37.67 -53.38 35.44
N GLN A 852 -36.81 -52.64 36.15
CA GLN A 852 -36.27 -53.06 37.45
C GLN A 852 -37.38 -53.35 38.45
N ARG A 853 -38.39 -52.49 38.53
CA ARG A 853 -39.52 -52.63 39.46
C ARG A 853 -40.43 -53.80 39.11
N LEU A 854 -40.78 -53.97 37.84
CA LEU A 854 -41.72 -55.00 37.39
C LEU A 854 -41.09 -56.40 37.34
N LEU A 855 -39.78 -56.51 37.10
CA LEU A 855 -39.07 -57.80 37.06
C LEU A 855 -38.49 -58.23 38.43
N ARG A 856 -38.27 -57.32 39.39
CA ARG A 856 -37.81 -57.66 40.75
C ARG A 856 -38.92 -57.94 41.77
N ALA A 857 -40.18 -57.62 41.50
CA ALA A 857 -41.25 -57.86 42.46
C ALA A 857 -41.41 -59.38 42.72
N PRO A 858 -41.40 -59.86 43.98
CA PRO A 858 -41.67 -61.26 44.27
C PRO A 858 -43.10 -61.60 43.82
N ARG A 859 -43.22 -62.66 43.01
CA ARG A 859 -44.47 -63.17 42.44
C ARG A 859 -45.37 -63.84 43.48
#